data_AF-A0A521UQ55-F1
#
_entry.id   AF-A0A521UQ55-F1
#
_cell.length_a   1.000
_cell.length_b   1.000
_cell.length_c   1.000
_cell.angle_alpha   90.00
_cell.angle_beta   90.00
_cell.angle_gamma   90.00
#
_symmetry.space_group_name_H-M   'P 1'
#
loop_
_entity.id
_entity.type
_entity.pdbx_description
1 polymer ?
#
loop_
_entity_poly.entity_id
_entity_poly.type
_entity_poly.pdbx_seq_one_letter_code
_entity_poly.pdbx_strand_id
1 'polypeptide(L)'
;FSSNSYSQSLCDYGIEVCTDLDDDPPTSEEACLPTGCFRYYYHVSIVVNNSQSEIEFNTLDILAELQVNGKLSRINVEATEACLNGAFADYLVDPTSTTVGFHMPDETADYYYETGEQLLFTIVVDAFPGEEIDLDISGTITYGLAQCDEMPLFDCNNCMCQNPFLVEFPEPDDCDNPGPCISFEDPGGPYSSGYGPVSVPVIIDIGVDEVTNYSIDEIDIAITMSFDNFTTMPEISDGAISASDISIIAGGSTYLIYAHVRNLQFQTDANGQAGLFRILVDGPVFQSSGGIASFSLENARIEPTSESCCKPCLGNDVEVEFSGFDDCTADITVRADALNLIGGACGDMAVIVSLNWTAPPNTRDFYKIAVELDFDLSGDISITGLGDDAIGCPQNQYYCGTEDVCFEILDANTIRYCFWTTNPVEVANETGFEVLLEGTTGCLEGVAFIQAYVDETGGGAGVACVPAIYVDADDFPVCPPMIAGTIERDNGNNVPGGHDIAITSSECDTYNLDQPGCEEYYAQCVCDRQDTYTITPSKDDNDWCGVSTFDLVIIRRHILGVEFFTSNYQSVAADANHDNRVTTSDLVELQKLILFIYENGLPANTSWRFVDKSEGVTMLSTYEFDNLVENIITGVPEDAADFVAVKIGDLNLSCTVCPNFNGEDLSDRTRPSGQVSIPAMTYQPGDLVTLPFRYDGSDNWVAFQAGIRFDPDALEFIGPSKGSLKFLSADNFGLTKTKEGIIRLLWFSPDGVTGTAHEGEVLFNLTFRAKKVIENIEEAIGLDDVLLNNLAYDRDGKAFQLELFASKTAEISPSSGNQLKASCYPNPFSQALTFKVEVPDACPKASVWLFDAFGIRLAYREVSLAKGSNEILLDDSAALPAGVLNWQVRTPFGKTGGTVVKQ
;
A
#
# COMPACT_ATOMS: atom_id res chain seq x y z
N PHE A 1 24.31 -5.28 37.97
CA PHE A 1 25.03 -6.49 38.37
C PHE A 1 24.38 -7.63 37.62
N SER A 2 25.17 -8.29 36.80
CA SER A 2 24.83 -9.39 35.89
C SER A 2 24.29 -10.60 36.65
N SER A 3 23.07 -11.03 36.33
CA SER A 3 22.59 -12.38 36.64
C SER A 3 23.28 -13.34 35.68
N ASN A 4 24.37 -13.96 36.14
CA ASN A 4 24.97 -15.10 35.48
C ASN A 4 23.98 -16.27 35.54
N SER A 5 23.25 -16.53 34.46
CA SER A 5 22.64 -17.85 34.22
C SER A 5 23.78 -18.79 33.81
N TYR A 6 24.22 -19.63 34.74
CA TYR A 6 25.05 -20.79 34.41
C TYR A 6 24.18 -21.76 33.62
N SER A 7 24.30 -21.81 32.29
CA SER A 7 23.86 -22.98 31.51
C SER A 7 24.93 -24.06 31.70
N GLN A 8 24.73 -24.99 32.63
CA GLN A 8 25.47 -26.25 32.64
C GLN A 8 24.73 -27.22 31.72
N SER A 9 25.43 -27.89 30.79
CA SER A 9 24.83 -28.93 29.97
C SER A 9 24.56 -30.17 30.83
N LEU A 10 23.40 -30.79 30.63
CA LEU A 10 22.92 -32.02 31.29
C LEU A 10 23.93 -33.20 31.19
N CYS A 11 24.87 -33.18 30.24
CA CYS A 11 26.02 -34.11 30.20
C CYS A 11 26.82 -34.16 31.51
N ASP A 12 26.85 -33.08 32.31
CA ASP A 12 27.53 -33.06 33.61
C ASP A 12 26.76 -33.84 34.71
N TYR A 13 25.46 -34.12 34.51
CA TYR A 13 24.59 -34.87 35.43
C TYR A 13 24.31 -36.32 34.96
N GLY A 14 24.85 -36.72 33.81
CA GLY A 14 24.86 -38.11 33.35
C GLY A 14 23.50 -38.62 32.89
N ILE A 15 22.73 -37.83 32.14
CA ILE A 15 21.50 -38.27 31.46
C ILE A 15 21.58 -37.86 29.99
N GLU A 16 21.30 -38.77 29.07
CA GLU A 16 21.34 -38.55 27.62
C GLU A 16 20.12 -39.21 26.96
N VAL A 17 19.63 -38.63 25.85
CA VAL A 17 18.65 -39.29 24.97
C VAL A 17 19.43 -39.90 23.81
N CYS A 18 19.31 -41.20 23.62
CA CYS A 18 19.97 -41.94 22.56
C CYS A 18 18.96 -42.42 21.54
N THR A 19 19.41 -42.51 20.29
CA THR A 19 18.74 -43.30 19.26
C THR A 19 19.66 -44.32 18.66
N ASP A 20 19.13 -45.53 18.49
CA ASP A 20 19.78 -46.61 17.76
C ASP A 20 18.83 -47.15 16.70
N LEU A 21 19.38 -47.52 15.55
CA LEU A 21 18.64 -48.18 14.48
C LEU A 21 18.74 -49.69 14.69
N ASP A 22 17.61 -50.35 14.86
CA ASP A 22 17.52 -51.80 15.00
C ASP A 22 16.68 -52.40 13.87
N ASP A 23 17.05 -53.61 13.46
CA ASP A 23 16.31 -54.40 12.45
C ASP A 23 15.17 -55.21 13.13
N ASP A 24 15.21 -55.36 14.46
CA ASP A 24 14.22 -56.11 15.24
C ASP A 24 13.30 -55.18 16.06
N PRO A 25 11.98 -55.47 16.13
CA PRO A 25 11.05 -54.71 16.97
C PRO A 25 11.31 -54.94 18.47
N PRO A 26 10.97 -53.96 19.33
CA PRO A 26 11.14 -54.06 20.78
C PRO A 26 10.17 -55.03 21.45
N THR A 27 9.06 -55.40 20.78
CA THR A 27 8.01 -56.25 21.32
C THR A 27 7.59 -57.36 20.35
N SER A 28 7.01 -58.43 20.90
CA SER A 28 6.40 -59.53 20.13
C SER A 28 4.95 -59.26 19.72
N GLU A 29 4.47 -58.02 19.83
CA GLU A 29 3.09 -57.68 19.51
C GLU A 29 2.89 -57.67 18.00
N GLU A 30 1.89 -58.40 17.50
CA GLU A 30 1.74 -58.69 16.05
C GLU A 30 1.61 -57.44 15.18
N ALA A 31 1.11 -56.33 15.75
CA ALA A 31 1.04 -55.03 15.09
C ALA A 31 2.38 -54.25 15.06
N CYS A 32 3.31 -54.58 15.98
CA CYS A 32 4.67 -54.05 16.03
C CYS A 32 5.70 -54.94 15.29
N LEU A 33 5.38 -56.23 15.08
CA LEU A 33 6.25 -57.17 14.39
C LEU A 33 6.49 -56.76 12.91
N PRO A 34 7.66 -57.08 12.34
CA PRO A 34 7.98 -56.75 10.97
C PRO A 34 7.15 -57.64 10.04
N THR A 35 6.52 -57.05 9.03
CA THR A 35 6.03 -57.84 7.89
C THR A 35 7.05 -57.96 6.77
N GLY A 36 8.26 -57.38 6.89
CA GLY A 36 9.23 -57.44 5.81
C GLY A 36 10.49 -56.59 5.92
N CYS A 37 11.27 -56.58 4.84
CA CYS A 37 12.45 -55.71 4.59
C CYS A 37 12.12 -54.20 4.47
N PHE A 38 10.87 -53.84 4.73
CA PHE A 38 10.28 -52.56 4.39
C PHE A 38 10.41 -51.52 5.49
N ARG A 39 10.78 -51.96 6.69
CA ARG A 39 10.54 -51.26 7.94
C ARG A 39 11.74 -51.34 8.86
N TYR A 40 12.09 -50.20 9.43
CA TYR A 40 13.20 -50.06 10.37
C TYR A 40 12.75 -49.39 11.66
N TYR A 41 13.44 -49.71 12.76
CA TYR A 41 13.05 -49.32 14.10
C TYR A 41 14.09 -48.38 14.69
N TYR A 42 13.72 -47.13 14.90
CA TYR A 42 14.52 -46.20 15.69
C TYR A 42 14.09 -46.30 17.15
N HIS A 43 14.96 -46.90 17.96
CA HIS A 43 14.77 -47.02 19.40
C HIS A 43 15.16 -45.71 20.08
N VAL A 44 14.18 -44.98 20.62
CA VAL A 44 14.43 -43.76 21.40
C VAL A 44 14.52 -44.13 22.87
N SER A 45 15.74 -44.07 23.41
CA SER A 45 16.04 -44.47 24.78
C SER A 45 16.56 -43.29 25.60
N ILE A 46 16.32 -43.32 26.91
CA ILE A 46 17.02 -42.48 27.88
C ILE A 46 18.12 -43.28 28.56
N VAL A 47 19.32 -42.71 28.66
CA VAL A 47 20.48 -43.34 29.29
C VAL A 47 20.89 -42.55 30.52
N VAL A 48 20.90 -43.22 31.68
CA VAL A 48 21.34 -42.66 32.96
C VAL A 48 22.73 -43.20 33.32
N ASN A 49 23.76 -42.36 33.15
CA ASN A 49 25.20 -42.65 33.26
C ASN A 49 25.78 -42.53 34.69
N ASN A 50 25.02 -42.03 35.67
CA ASN A 50 25.52 -41.79 37.03
C ASN A 50 25.11 -42.88 38.04
N SER A 51 25.99 -43.15 39.02
CA SER A 51 25.80 -44.18 40.06
C SER A 51 24.82 -43.81 41.18
N GLN A 52 24.03 -42.75 41.00
CA GLN A 52 22.90 -42.44 41.89
C GLN A 52 21.69 -43.21 41.40
N SER A 53 21.05 -43.95 42.30
CA SER A 53 20.09 -44.99 41.94
C SER A 53 18.72 -44.48 41.50
N GLU A 54 18.44 -43.18 41.61
CA GLU A 54 17.09 -42.61 41.43
C GLU A 54 17.22 -41.14 40.96
N ILE A 55 16.74 -40.83 39.76
CA ILE A 55 16.57 -39.45 39.24
C ILE A 55 15.08 -39.20 39.05
N GLU A 56 14.58 -38.07 39.58
CA GLU A 56 13.19 -37.63 39.51
C GLU A 56 13.05 -36.56 38.42
N PHE A 57 12.08 -36.75 37.52
CA PHE A 57 11.80 -35.84 36.41
C PHE A 57 10.43 -35.19 36.60
N ASN A 58 10.33 -33.91 36.19
CA ASN A 58 9.09 -33.15 36.23
C ASN A 58 8.41 -33.20 34.87
N THR A 59 9.12 -32.81 33.80
CA THR A 59 8.62 -32.94 32.42
C THR A 59 9.69 -33.50 31.49
N LEU A 60 9.26 -34.30 30.51
CA LEU A 60 10.10 -34.82 29.43
C LEU A 60 9.40 -34.62 28.09
N ASP A 61 9.96 -33.73 27.28
CA ASP A 61 9.45 -33.38 25.96
C ASP A 61 10.49 -33.79 24.91
N ILE A 62 10.12 -34.68 24.00
CA ILE A 62 10.96 -35.10 22.87
C ILE A 62 10.15 -34.90 21.59
N LEU A 63 10.76 -34.25 20.60
CA LEU A 63 10.26 -34.14 19.25
C LEU A 63 11.28 -34.76 18.30
N ALA A 64 10.87 -35.83 17.65
CA ALA A 64 11.62 -36.45 16.57
C ALA A 64 11.02 -36.05 15.22
N GLU A 65 11.86 -35.58 14.30
CA GLU A 65 11.49 -35.18 12.94
C GLU A 65 12.31 -35.99 11.93
N LEU A 66 11.62 -36.75 11.09
CA LEU A 66 12.21 -37.53 10.01
C LEU A 66 12.60 -36.60 8.84
N GLN A 67 13.89 -36.53 8.54
CA GLN A 67 14.45 -35.85 7.39
C GLN A 67 14.78 -36.89 6.32
N VAL A 68 14.24 -36.74 5.11
CA VAL A 68 14.45 -37.70 4.01
C VAL A 68 15.02 -36.98 2.80
N ASN A 69 16.14 -37.46 2.28
CA ASN A 69 16.70 -37.04 1.00
C ASN A 69 15.98 -37.82 -0.13
N GLY A 70 14.69 -37.52 -0.26
CA GLY A 70 13.72 -38.34 -0.99
C GLY A 70 12.30 -37.91 -0.61
N LYS A 71 11.28 -38.64 -1.03
CA LYS A 71 9.88 -38.29 -0.73
C LYS A 71 9.03 -39.46 -0.23
N LEU A 72 9.59 -40.67 -0.19
CA LEU A 72 8.80 -41.89 -0.03
C LEU A 72 8.89 -42.48 1.37
N SER A 73 10.06 -42.39 2.01
CA SER A 73 10.23 -42.87 3.36
C SER A 73 9.45 -42.02 4.35
N ARG A 74 8.75 -42.68 5.27
CA ARG A 74 7.87 -42.01 6.24
C ARG A 74 7.78 -42.79 7.53
N ILE A 75 7.44 -42.08 8.60
CA ILE A 75 7.07 -42.70 9.87
C ILE A 75 5.75 -43.45 9.66
N ASN A 76 5.75 -44.74 9.96
CA ASN A 76 4.54 -45.56 10.01
C ASN A 76 3.84 -45.29 11.33
N VAL A 77 2.80 -44.45 11.29
CA VAL A 77 2.07 -44.02 12.49
C VAL A 77 1.44 -45.21 13.23
N GLU A 78 0.73 -46.08 12.51
CA GLU A 78 0.06 -47.25 13.11
C GLU A 78 1.05 -48.20 13.79
N ALA A 79 2.19 -48.48 13.14
CA ALA A 79 3.22 -49.34 13.70
C ALA A 79 4.02 -48.67 14.82
N THR A 80 4.25 -47.35 14.74
CA THR A 80 4.87 -46.57 15.82
C THR A 80 3.99 -46.59 17.07
N GLU A 81 2.67 -46.43 16.90
CA GLU A 81 1.70 -46.56 17.99
C GLU A 81 1.61 -48.00 18.53
N ALA A 82 1.69 -49.00 17.65
CA ALA A 82 1.69 -50.41 18.05
C ALA A 82 2.99 -50.88 18.72
N CYS A 83 4.12 -50.23 18.44
CA CYS A 83 5.43 -50.51 19.02
C CYS A 83 5.70 -49.77 20.33
N LEU A 84 4.70 -49.10 20.89
CA LEU A 84 4.85 -48.33 22.12
C LEU A 84 5.27 -49.21 23.30
N ASN A 85 6.21 -48.69 24.09
CA ASN A 85 6.49 -49.25 25.41
C ASN A 85 5.25 -49.01 26.30
N GLY A 86 4.59 -50.09 26.73
CA GLY A 86 3.38 -50.00 27.55
C GLY A 86 3.52 -49.25 28.88
N ALA A 87 4.75 -48.98 29.34
CA ALA A 87 5.02 -48.12 30.50
C ALA A 87 4.87 -46.60 30.19
N PHE A 88 4.98 -46.21 28.91
CA PHE A 88 5.03 -44.81 28.48
C PHE A 88 4.06 -44.48 27.32
N ALA A 89 3.19 -45.42 26.93
CA ALA A 89 2.31 -45.28 25.78
C ALA A 89 1.35 -44.07 25.87
N ASP A 90 0.94 -43.67 27.07
CA ASP A 90 0.03 -42.54 27.30
C ASP A 90 0.68 -41.15 27.06
N TYR A 91 1.99 -41.09 26.79
CA TYR A 91 2.76 -39.86 26.64
C TYR A 91 3.17 -39.54 25.19
N LEU A 92 2.85 -40.40 24.23
CA LEU A 92 3.09 -40.08 22.82
C LEU A 92 2.08 -39.01 22.34
N VAL A 93 2.53 -38.04 21.56
CA VAL A 93 1.70 -36.94 21.06
C VAL A 93 1.75 -36.91 19.54
N ASP A 94 0.56 -37.07 18.93
CA ASP A 94 0.25 -36.83 17.52
C ASP A 94 1.34 -37.29 16.52
N PRO A 95 1.68 -38.59 16.48
CA PRO A 95 2.57 -39.12 15.44
C PRO A 95 2.00 -38.81 14.04
N THR A 96 2.84 -38.24 13.19
CA THR A 96 2.56 -37.98 11.77
C THR A 96 3.53 -38.78 10.90
N SER A 97 3.40 -38.70 9.58
CA SER A 97 4.34 -39.33 8.65
C SER A 97 5.76 -38.78 8.72
N THR A 98 5.99 -37.64 9.38
CA THR A 98 7.30 -36.99 9.47
C THR A 98 7.71 -36.61 10.90
N THR A 99 6.79 -36.59 11.87
CA THR A 99 7.10 -36.15 13.23
C THR A 99 6.51 -37.09 14.26
N VAL A 100 7.21 -37.31 15.37
CA VAL A 100 6.68 -37.99 16.55
C VAL A 100 7.02 -37.15 17.78
N GLY A 101 5.98 -36.74 18.51
CA GLY A 101 6.12 -36.08 19.80
C GLY A 101 6.00 -37.06 20.95
N PHE A 102 6.71 -36.77 22.04
CA PHE A 102 6.58 -37.44 23.32
C PHE A 102 6.54 -36.36 24.40
N HIS A 103 5.49 -36.34 25.22
CA HIS A 103 5.25 -35.34 26.26
C HIS A 103 4.83 -36.02 27.56
N MET A 104 5.70 -35.94 28.56
CA MET A 104 5.40 -36.38 29.93
C MET A 104 5.17 -35.15 30.83
N PRO A 105 3.96 -34.94 31.38
CA PRO A 105 3.59 -33.71 32.09
C PRO A 105 3.98 -33.68 33.59
N ASP A 106 4.07 -32.47 34.17
CA ASP A 106 4.58 -32.10 35.53
C ASP A 106 3.82 -32.74 36.72
N GLU A 107 2.78 -33.54 36.48
CA GLU A 107 1.93 -34.14 37.51
C GLU A 107 2.10 -35.67 37.66
N THR A 108 2.96 -36.30 36.84
CA THR A 108 3.19 -37.74 36.92
C THR A 108 4.11 -38.06 38.11
N ALA A 109 3.57 -38.77 39.10
CA ALA A 109 4.24 -39.15 40.34
C ALA A 109 5.64 -39.76 40.10
N ASP A 110 6.65 -39.24 40.83
CA ASP A 110 8.01 -39.74 41.05
C ASP A 110 8.40 -40.96 40.18
N TYR A 111 8.64 -40.76 38.88
CA TYR A 111 9.09 -41.85 38.01
C TYR A 111 10.60 -42.02 38.13
N TYR A 112 11.02 -43.12 38.75
CA TYR A 112 12.43 -43.41 39.00
C TYR A 112 13.03 -44.20 37.85
N TYR A 113 14.04 -43.63 37.20
CA TYR A 113 14.82 -44.30 36.17
C TYR A 113 15.97 -45.09 36.82
N GLU A 114 16.09 -46.38 36.49
CA GLU A 114 17.23 -47.19 36.92
C GLU A 114 18.48 -46.80 36.14
N THR A 115 19.66 -46.92 36.76
CA THR A 115 20.93 -46.69 36.06
C THR A 115 21.07 -47.64 34.86
N GLY A 116 21.30 -47.08 33.67
CA GLY A 116 21.35 -47.84 32.41
C GLY A 116 20.51 -47.20 31.31
N GLU A 117 20.32 -47.93 30.22
CA GLU A 117 19.48 -47.54 29.08
C GLU A 117 18.04 -48.02 29.29
N GLN A 118 17.08 -47.14 29.07
CA GLN A 118 15.65 -47.44 29.11
C GLN A 118 14.97 -46.94 27.84
N LEU A 119 14.32 -47.85 27.10
CA LEU A 119 13.55 -47.53 25.91
C LEU A 119 12.29 -46.72 26.28
N LEU A 120 12.14 -45.54 25.72
CA LEU A 120 10.96 -44.69 25.89
C LEU A 120 9.87 -45.08 24.87
N PHE A 121 10.21 -45.01 23.60
CA PHE A 121 9.33 -45.37 22.49
C PHE A 121 10.17 -45.76 21.25
N THR A 122 9.53 -46.42 20.31
CA THR A 122 10.15 -46.82 19.04
C THR A 122 9.45 -46.13 17.89
N ILE A 123 10.22 -45.41 17.08
CA ILE A 123 9.72 -44.83 15.85
C ILE A 123 9.93 -45.86 14.75
N VAL A 124 8.84 -46.23 14.09
CA VAL A 124 8.84 -47.19 13.01
C VAL A 124 8.84 -46.43 11.69
N VAL A 125 9.86 -46.63 10.86
CA VAL A 125 9.99 -45.96 9.56
C VAL A 125 9.80 -47.00 8.46
N ASP A 126 8.81 -46.80 7.60
CA ASP A 126 8.75 -47.53 6.34
C ASP A 126 9.76 -46.85 5.40
N ALA A 127 10.96 -47.42 5.32
CA ALA A 127 12.09 -46.82 4.61
C ALA A 127 12.10 -47.27 3.15
N PHE A 128 12.25 -46.35 2.22
CA PHE A 128 12.32 -46.65 0.80
C PHE A 128 13.78 -46.90 0.37
N PRO A 129 14.08 -47.96 -0.40
CA PRO A 129 15.46 -48.30 -0.73
C PRO A 129 16.16 -47.20 -1.55
N GLY A 130 17.41 -46.88 -1.18
CA GLY A 130 18.20 -45.84 -1.84
C GLY A 130 17.91 -44.41 -1.40
N GLU A 131 16.94 -44.16 -0.51
CA GLU A 131 16.79 -42.86 0.15
C GLU A 131 17.74 -42.76 1.36
N GLU A 132 18.35 -41.59 1.53
CA GLU A 132 19.04 -41.25 2.79
C GLU A 132 18.02 -40.70 3.77
N ILE A 133 17.96 -41.29 4.96
CA ILE A 133 17.10 -40.83 6.05
C ILE A 133 17.98 -40.37 7.20
N ASP A 134 17.60 -39.25 7.80
CA ASP A 134 18.10 -38.78 9.07
C ASP A 134 16.91 -38.55 10.00
N LEU A 135 17.10 -38.77 11.30
CA LEU A 135 16.07 -38.55 12.30
C LEU A 135 16.59 -37.45 13.23
N ASP A 136 16.15 -36.22 12.98
CA ASP A 136 16.52 -35.08 13.80
C ASP A 136 15.70 -35.13 15.09
N ILE A 137 16.38 -35.17 16.23
CA ILE A 137 15.72 -35.27 17.52
C ILE A 137 16.12 -34.07 18.35
N SER A 138 15.09 -33.32 18.71
CA SER A 138 15.17 -32.24 19.67
C SER A 138 14.38 -32.62 20.91
N GLY A 139 14.84 -32.20 22.08
CA GLY A 139 14.12 -32.49 23.31
C GLY A 139 14.40 -31.45 24.38
N THR A 140 13.39 -31.17 25.19
CA THR A 140 13.49 -30.33 26.38
C THR A 140 13.19 -31.19 27.59
N ILE A 141 14.14 -31.23 28.53
CA ILE A 141 14.01 -32.04 29.76
C ILE A 141 14.02 -31.09 30.96
N THR A 142 12.95 -31.10 31.75
CA THR A 142 12.90 -30.35 33.02
C THR A 142 12.90 -31.31 34.20
N TYR A 143 13.88 -31.20 35.10
CA TYR A 143 13.98 -32.05 36.28
C TYR A 143 14.14 -31.23 37.57
N GLY A 144 13.52 -31.69 38.66
CA GLY A 144 13.65 -31.12 40.00
C GLY A 144 14.71 -31.84 40.82
N LEU A 145 15.75 -31.13 41.27
CA LEU A 145 16.60 -31.66 42.35
C LEU A 145 15.87 -31.46 43.69
N ALA A 146 15.55 -32.55 44.39
CA ALA A 146 14.77 -32.56 45.62
C ALA A 146 15.39 -31.83 46.85
N GLN A 147 16.27 -30.81 46.68
CA GLN A 147 16.86 -30.06 47.80
C GLN A 147 16.96 -28.54 47.69
N CYS A 148 16.36 -27.86 46.70
CA CYS A 148 16.27 -26.38 46.72
C CYS A 148 14.95 -25.87 46.13
N ASP A 149 14.22 -25.03 46.89
CA ASP A 149 12.91 -24.43 46.58
C ASP A 149 12.87 -23.41 45.40
N GLU A 150 13.79 -23.47 44.43
CA GLU A 150 13.70 -22.69 43.19
C GLU A 150 14.20 -23.55 42.01
N MET A 151 13.28 -23.98 41.13
CA MET A 151 13.59 -24.78 39.93
C MET A 151 14.28 -23.91 38.87
N PRO A 152 15.50 -24.27 38.41
CA PRO A 152 16.03 -23.72 37.18
C PRO A 152 15.45 -24.52 36.00
N LEU A 153 14.79 -23.84 35.07
CA LEU A 153 14.53 -24.37 33.74
C LEU A 153 15.90 -24.56 33.04
N PHE A 154 16.26 -25.82 32.75
CA PHE A 154 17.43 -26.13 31.97
C PHE A 154 16.99 -26.61 30.58
N ASP A 155 17.32 -25.82 29.57
CA ASP A 155 17.12 -26.18 28.17
C ASP A 155 18.39 -26.87 27.66
N CYS A 156 18.28 -28.11 27.17
CA CYS A 156 19.43 -28.84 26.64
C CYS A 156 19.33 -29.06 25.14
N ASN A 157 19.84 -28.10 24.38
CA ASN A 157 20.02 -28.21 22.93
C ASN A 157 21.14 -29.18 22.49
N ASN A 158 21.62 -30.11 23.34
CA ASN A 158 22.75 -31.00 22.99
C ASN A 158 22.91 -32.26 23.88
N CYS A 159 21.81 -32.79 24.41
CA CYS A 159 21.80 -33.97 25.31
C CYS A 159 21.70 -35.30 24.61
N MET A 160 22.08 -35.33 23.33
CA MET A 160 21.99 -36.50 22.49
C MET A 160 23.28 -37.30 22.56
N CYS A 161 23.17 -38.62 22.47
CA CYS A 161 24.29 -39.55 22.37
C CYS A 161 25.01 -39.44 20.99
N GLN A 162 25.63 -38.28 20.69
CA GLN A 162 26.38 -37.91 19.48
C GLN A 162 25.77 -38.19 18.08
N ASN A 163 25.58 -37.07 17.33
CA ASN A 163 25.49 -36.84 15.87
C ASN A 163 24.36 -37.49 15.04
N PRO A 164 23.86 -36.78 13.99
CA PRO A 164 22.81 -37.25 13.09
C PRO A 164 23.16 -38.60 12.47
N PHE A 165 22.20 -39.52 12.53
CA PHE A 165 22.29 -40.87 11.98
C PHE A 165 21.80 -40.83 10.53
N LEU A 166 22.66 -40.32 9.63
CA LEU A 166 22.40 -40.44 8.20
C LEU A 166 22.56 -41.91 7.80
N VAL A 167 21.44 -42.59 7.53
CA VAL A 167 21.40 -43.98 7.11
C VAL A 167 20.89 -44.04 5.68
N GLU A 168 21.74 -44.56 4.78
CA GLU A 168 21.32 -44.97 3.44
C GLU A 168 20.79 -46.40 3.53
N PHE A 169 19.51 -46.59 3.21
CA PHE A 169 18.90 -47.92 3.27
C PHE A 169 19.35 -48.76 2.09
N PRO A 170 19.91 -49.96 2.33
CA PRO A 170 20.46 -50.80 1.27
C PRO A 170 19.36 -51.24 0.30
N GLU A 171 19.64 -51.15 -1.01
CA GLU A 171 18.75 -51.76 -2.01
C GLU A 171 18.71 -53.28 -1.83
N PRO A 172 17.52 -53.91 -1.90
CA PRO A 172 17.43 -55.36 -1.89
C PRO A 172 18.07 -55.95 -3.16
N ASP A 173 18.59 -57.16 -3.05
CA ASP A 173 19.13 -57.88 -4.22
C ASP A 173 18.01 -58.10 -5.27
N ASP A 174 18.40 -58.22 -6.55
CA ASP A 174 17.46 -58.53 -7.63
C ASP A 174 16.71 -59.85 -7.35
N CYS A 175 15.42 -59.90 -7.69
CA CYS A 175 14.63 -61.13 -7.59
C CYS A 175 15.22 -62.25 -8.47
N ASP A 176 15.14 -63.49 -7.99
CA ASP A 176 15.62 -64.66 -8.71
C ASP A 176 14.96 -64.78 -10.09
N ASN A 177 15.76 -64.93 -11.16
CA ASN A 177 15.27 -64.93 -12.53
C ASN A 177 14.82 -66.34 -12.99
N PRO A 178 13.59 -66.52 -13.55
CA PRO A 178 12.61 -65.48 -13.87
C PRO A 178 11.80 -65.07 -12.65
N GLY A 179 11.95 -63.79 -12.29
CA GLY A 179 11.29 -63.16 -11.16
C GLY A 179 10.30 -62.12 -11.64
N PRO A 180 9.50 -61.56 -10.74
CA PRO A 180 8.49 -60.57 -11.10
C PRO A 180 9.13 -59.35 -11.76
N CYS A 181 8.51 -58.89 -12.84
CA CYS A 181 8.88 -57.69 -13.58
C CYS A 181 7.70 -56.73 -13.60
N ILE A 182 7.91 -55.47 -13.23
CA ILE A 182 6.90 -54.42 -13.27
C ILE A 182 7.18 -53.54 -14.49
N SER A 183 6.17 -53.26 -15.30
CA SER A 183 6.30 -52.43 -16.48
C SER A 183 5.01 -51.69 -16.79
N PHE A 184 5.11 -50.69 -17.68
CA PHE A 184 3.95 -50.06 -18.28
C PHE A 184 3.53 -50.83 -19.53
N GLU A 185 2.22 -50.94 -19.77
CA GLU A 185 1.72 -51.26 -21.12
C GLU A 185 1.80 -50.01 -22.01
N ASP A 186 2.13 -50.19 -23.29
CA ASP A 186 2.12 -49.11 -24.27
C ASP A 186 0.71 -48.50 -24.36
N PRO A 187 0.54 -47.24 -23.92
CA PRO A 187 -0.76 -46.58 -23.93
C PRO A 187 -1.17 -46.23 -25.36
N GLY A 188 -0.29 -46.26 -26.37
CA GLY A 188 -0.57 -45.80 -27.73
C GLY A 188 -0.51 -44.27 -27.87
N GLY A 189 -0.94 -43.74 -29.02
CA GLY A 189 -0.96 -42.29 -29.28
C GLY A 189 -0.50 -41.91 -30.71
N PRO A 190 -0.48 -40.61 -31.05
CA PRO A 190 -0.76 -39.46 -30.19
C PRO A 190 -2.26 -39.23 -29.91
N TYR A 191 -2.57 -38.59 -28.78
CA TYR A 191 -3.92 -38.29 -28.32
C TYR A 191 -4.27 -36.82 -28.57
N SER A 192 -5.51 -36.52 -28.96
CA SER A 192 -5.98 -35.13 -29.00
C SER A 192 -6.21 -34.61 -27.58
N SER A 193 -5.68 -33.42 -27.28
CA SER A 193 -6.02 -32.69 -26.06
C SER A 193 -7.55 -32.50 -25.95
N GLY A 194 -8.11 -32.77 -24.77
CA GLY A 194 -9.55 -32.63 -24.49
C GLY A 194 -10.45 -33.86 -24.68
N TYR A 195 -9.92 -35.04 -25.00
CA TYR A 195 -10.73 -36.28 -25.19
C TYR A 195 -10.89 -37.17 -23.93
N GLY A 196 -10.71 -36.59 -22.75
CA GLY A 196 -10.70 -37.31 -21.46
C GLY A 196 -9.36 -37.99 -21.17
N PRO A 197 -9.23 -38.62 -19.98
CA PRO A 197 -7.95 -39.10 -19.51
C PRO A 197 -7.46 -40.31 -20.30
N VAL A 198 -6.16 -40.32 -20.61
CA VAL A 198 -5.45 -41.46 -21.20
C VAL A 198 -5.06 -42.42 -20.09
N SER A 199 -5.32 -43.71 -20.31
CA SER A 199 -4.96 -44.77 -19.37
C SER A 199 -3.56 -45.31 -19.67
N VAL A 200 -2.68 -45.27 -18.67
CA VAL A 200 -1.37 -45.92 -18.65
C VAL A 200 -1.41 -47.10 -17.68
N PRO A 201 -1.59 -48.34 -18.15
CA PRO A 201 -1.66 -49.51 -17.29
C PRO A 201 -0.28 -49.87 -16.72
N VAL A 202 -0.23 -50.10 -15.41
CA VAL A 202 0.93 -50.69 -14.72
C VAL A 202 0.67 -52.17 -14.55
N ILE A 203 1.57 -53.00 -15.06
CA ILE A 203 1.43 -54.46 -15.05
C ILE A 203 2.58 -55.13 -14.30
N ILE A 204 2.33 -56.34 -13.83
CA ILE A 204 3.34 -57.26 -13.31
C ILE A 204 3.37 -58.54 -14.15
N ASP A 205 4.55 -58.98 -14.53
CA ASP A 205 4.82 -60.25 -15.21
C ASP A 205 5.57 -61.17 -14.24
N ILE A 206 4.99 -62.30 -13.87
CA ILE A 206 5.59 -63.23 -12.91
C ILE A 206 6.61 -64.21 -13.54
N GLY A 207 6.89 -64.07 -14.84
CA GLY A 207 7.90 -64.86 -15.54
C GLY A 207 7.50 -66.31 -15.86
N VAL A 208 6.21 -66.64 -15.75
CA VAL A 208 5.65 -67.97 -16.04
C VAL A 208 4.40 -67.84 -16.91
N ASP A 209 4.44 -68.40 -18.12
CA ASP A 209 3.34 -68.40 -19.10
C ASP A 209 2.15 -69.32 -18.70
N GLU A 210 1.51 -69.04 -17.56
CA GLU A 210 0.34 -69.77 -17.08
C GLU A 210 -0.55 -68.88 -16.17
N VAL A 211 -1.87 -69.10 -16.25
CA VAL A 211 -2.85 -68.49 -15.34
C VAL A 211 -2.64 -69.05 -13.94
N THR A 212 -2.12 -68.22 -13.03
CA THR A 212 -1.75 -68.60 -11.68
C THR A 212 -2.29 -67.59 -10.68
N ASN A 213 -2.79 -68.07 -9.54
CA ASN A 213 -3.05 -67.20 -8.40
C ASN A 213 -1.72 -66.92 -7.72
N TYR A 214 -1.30 -65.66 -7.76
CA TYR A 214 -0.05 -65.21 -7.16
C TYR A 214 -0.36 -64.40 -5.90
N SER A 215 0.53 -64.46 -4.92
CA SER A 215 0.35 -63.78 -3.63
C SER A 215 1.67 -63.16 -3.20
N ILE A 216 1.58 -61.90 -2.81
CA ILE A 216 2.67 -61.04 -2.39
C ILE A 216 2.35 -60.57 -0.98
N ASP A 217 3.27 -60.75 -0.05
CA ASP A 217 3.06 -60.33 1.34
C ASP A 217 3.16 -58.81 1.45
N GLU A 218 4.09 -58.18 0.73
CA GLU A 218 4.26 -56.73 0.69
C GLU A 218 4.87 -56.25 -0.64
N ILE A 219 4.37 -55.12 -1.17
CA ILE A 219 4.89 -54.50 -2.40
C ILE A 219 4.91 -52.98 -2.28
N ASP A 220 6.03 -52.40 -2.71
CA ASP A 220 6.21 -50.97 -2.93
C ASP A 220 6.53 -50.68 -4.39
N ILE A 221 5.89 -49.65 -4.96
CA ILE A 221 6.16 -49.17 -6.31
C ILE A 221 6.24 -47.66 -6.28
N ALA A 222 7.32 -47.09 -6.83
CA ALA A 222 7.45 -45.66 -7.06
C ALA A 222 7.53 -45.36 -8.56
N ILE A 223 6.62 -44.51 -9.01
CA ILE A 223 6.56 -44.04 -10.39
C ILE A 223 6.69 -42.52 -10.38
N THR A 224 7.64 -41.99 -11.15
CA THR A 224 7.65 -40.57 -11.48
C THR A 224 6.87 -40.37 -12.76
N MET A 225 5.85 -39.51 -12.70
CA MET A 225 5.25 -38.89 -13.87
C MET A 225 5.80 -37.46 -13.99
N SER A 226 6.29 -37.08 -15.15
CA SER A 226 6.56 -35.68 -15.49
C SER A 226 5.66 -35.26 -16.65
N PHE A 227 5.36 -33.97 -16.71
CA PHE A 227 4.65 -33.38 -17.84
C PHE A 227 5.39 -32.10 -18.24
N ASP A 228 5.65 -31.91 -19.53
CA ASP A 228 6.38 -30.76 -20.06
C ASP A 228 5.58 -29.44 -20.09
N ASN A 229 4.26 -29.55 -20.05
CA ASN A 229 3.26 -28.52 -19.77
C ASN A 229 2.47 -28.76 -18.47
N PHE A 230 1.67 -27.78 -18.05
CA PHE A 230 0.82 -27.91 -16.86
C PHE A 230 -0.38 -28.83 -17.14
N THR A 231 -0.55 -29.86 -16.33
CA THR A 231 -1.68 -30.79 -16.37
C THR A 231 -2.34 -30.88 -14.99
N THR A 232 -3.56 -31.43 -14.92
CA THR A 232 -4.22 -31.76 -13.66
C THR A 232 -3.52 -32.94 -12.98
N MET A 233 -3.76 -33.11 -11.68
CA MET A 233 -3.22 -34.26 -10.96
C MET A 233 -3.76 -35.56 -11.58
N PRO A 234 -2.91 -36.56 -11.87
CA PRO A 234 -3.37 -37.81 -12.44
C PRO A 234 -4.31 -38.55 -11.48
N GLU A 235 -5.27 -39.29 -12.02
CA GLU A 235 -6.16 -40.16 -11.25
C GLU A 235 -5.73 -41.62 -11.32
N ILE A 236 -6.15 -42.44 -10.36
CA ILE A 236 -5.87 -43.88 -10.37
C ILE A 236 -7.18 -44.65 -10.58
N SER A 237 -7.17 -45.55 -11.56
CA SER A 237 -8.20 -46.57 -11.72
C SER A 237 -7.72 -47.89 -11.13
N ASP A 238 -8.59 -48.53 -10.35
CA ASP A 238 -8.33 -49.81 -9.68
C ASP A 238 -7.85 -50.90 -10.65
N GLY A 239 -6.93 -51.73 -10.14
CA GLY A 239 -6.55 -53.01 -10.70
C GLY A 239 -6.49 -54.08 -9.61
N ALA A 240 -5.39 -54.85 -9.56
CA ALA A 240 -5.09 -55.69 -8.39
C ALA A 240 -4.82 -54.85 -7.13
N ILE A 241 -4.27 -53.64 -7.30
CA ILE A 241 -4.07 -52.64 -6.26
C ILE A 241 -5.22 -51.63 -6.33
N SER A 242 -5.82 -51.32 -5.18
CA SER A 242 -6.87 -50.31 -5.06
C SER A 242 -6.29 -48.90 -5.16
N ALA A 243 -7.01 -47.97 -5.77
CA ALA A 243 -6.63 -46.56 -5.80
C ALA A 243 -6.46 -45.96 -4.39
N SER A 244 -7.16 -46.48 -3.38
CA SER A 244 -7.01 -46.08 -1.98
C SER A 244 -5.63 -46.37 -1.38
N ASP A 245 -4.91 -47.33 -1.95
CA ASP A 245 -3.62 -47.81 -1.46
C ASP A 245 -2.46 -47.12 -2.23
N ILE A 246 -2.80 -46.14 -3.06
CA ILE A 246 -1.87 -45.39 -3.91
C ILE A 246 -1.93 -43.91 -3.52
N SER A 247 -0.77 -43.35 -3.21
CA SER A 247 -0.59 -41.94 -2.89
C SER A 247 0.03 -41.21 -4.08
N ILE A 248 -0.46 -40.00 -4.37
CA ILE A 248 0.12 -39.13 -5.41
C ILE A 248 0.65 -37.87 -4.73
N ILE A 249 1.95 -37.60 -4.91
CA ILE A 249 2.64 -36.49 -4.28
C ILE A 249 3.10 -35.52 -5.38
N ALA A 250 2.59 -34.28 -5.36
CA ALA A 250 2.99 -33.25 -6.30
C ALA A 250 4.40 -32.69 -6.00
N GLY A 251 5.18 -32.40 -7.05
CA GLY A 251 6.59 -32.00 -6.96
C GLY A 251 6.99 -30.94 -7.98
N GLY A 252 6.17 -29.90 -8.18
CA GLY A 252 6.39 -28.93 -9.24
C GLY A 252 5.80 -29.45 -10.55
N SER A 253 6.64 -29.71 -11.57
CA SER A 253 6.22 -30.29 -12.86
C SER A 253 6.23 -31.84 -12.88
N THR A 254 6.35 -32.46 -11.71
CA THR A 254 6.37 -33.92 -11.54
C THR A 254 5.37 -34.38 -10.48
N TYR A 255 4.84 -35.57 -10.67
CA TYR A 255 3.99 -36.30 -9.73
C TYR A 255 4.68 -37.61 -9.37
N LEU A 256 4.84 -37.86 -8.08
CA LEU A 256 5.34 -39.12 -7.57
C LEU A 256 4.16 -39.99 -7.15
N ILE A 257 3.96 -41.10 -7.84
CA ILE A 257 2.89 -42.05 -7.61
C ILE A 257 3.49 -43.23 -6.84
N TYR A 258 3.07 -43.39 -5.59
CA TYR A 258 3.58 -44.41 -4.68
C TYR A 258 2.49 -45.38 -4.27
N ALA A 259 2.69 -46.65 -4.58
CA ALA A 259 1.81 -47.74 -4.14
C ALA A 259 2.48 -48.51 -3.02
N HIS A 260 1.76 -48.74 -1.91
CA HIS A 260 2.19 -49.60 -0.80
C HIS A 260 1.05 -50.54 -0.44
N VAL A 261 1.23 -51.85 -0.64
CA VAL A 261 0.17 -52.83 -0.43
C VAL A 261 0.69 -54.06 0.29
N ARG A 262 -0.10 -54.55 1.25
CA ARG A 262 0.15 -55.81 1.95
C ARG A 262 -0.86 -56.87 1.57
N ASN A 263 -0.43 -58.13 1.59
CA ASN A 263 -1.26 -59.30 1.29
C ASN A 263 -1.94 -59.21 -0.08
N LEU A 264 -1.23 -58.72 -1.09
CA LEU A 264 -1.74 -58.55 -2.44
C LEU A 264 -1.96 -59.91 -3.10
N GLN A 265 -3.18 -60.17 -3.55
CA GLN A 265 -3.55 -61.39 -4.27
C GLN A 265 -4.15 -61.05 -5.63
N PHE A 266 -3.62 -61.66 -6.68
CA PHE A 266 -4.13 -61.47 -8.03
C PHE A 266 -3.99 -62.75 -8.86
N GLN A 267 -4.67 -62.77 -10.01
CA GLN A 267 -4.62 -63.84 -10.97
C GLN A 267 -3.97 -63.34 -12.25
N THR A 268 -2.96 -64.06 -12.74
CA THR A 268 -2.32 -63.74 -14.02
C THR A 268 -3.13 -64.23 -15.22
N ASP A 269 -2.89 -63.62 -16.37
CA ASP A 269 -3.42 -64.04 -17.66
C ASP A 269 -2.61 -65.22 -18.25
N ALA A 270 -2.86 -65.56 -19.52
CA ALA A 270 -2.19 -66.68 -20.19
C ALA A 270 -0.69 -66.44 -20.45
N ASN A 271 -0.20 -65.21 -20.33
CA ASN A 271 1.20 -64.84 -20.49
C ASN A 271 1.90 -64.59 -19.14
N GLY A 272 1.24 -64.90 -18.02
CA GLY A 272 1.81 -64.63 -16.69
C GLY A 272 1.70 -63.17 -16.26
N GLN A 273 0.85 -62.37 -16.91
CA GLN A 273 0.74 -60.93 -16.64
C GLN A 273 -0.53 -60.57 -15.87
N ALA A 274 -0.47 -59.55 -15.02
CA ALA A 274 -1.63 -58.98 -14.36
C ALA A 274 -1.54 -57.46 -14.27
N GLY A 275 -2.68 -56.78 -14.44
CA GLY A 275 -2.77 -55.33 -14.23
C GLY A 275 -2.79 -54.99 -12.75
N LEU A 276 -1.80 -54.25 -12.28
CA LEU A 276 -1.71 -53.76 -10.91
C LEU A 276 -2.68 -52.59 -10.70
N PHE A 277 -2.59 -51.55 -11.53
CA PHE A 277 -3.50 -50.40 -11.55
C PHE A 277 -3.33 -49.63 -12.86
N ARG A 278 -4.13 -48.58 -13.08
CA ARG A 278 -3.98 -47.68 -14.24
C ARG A 278 -3.83 -46.26 -13.77
N ILE A 279 -2.85 -45.56 -14.33
CA ILE A 279 -2.70 -44.11 -14.16
C ILE A 279 -3.51 -43.44 -15.26
N LEU A 280 -4.44 -42.59 -14.88
CA LEU A 280 -5.29 -41.80 -15.76
C LEU A 280 -4.71 -40.40 -15.83
N VAL A 281 -4.22 -40.01 -17.01
CA VAL A 281 -3.59 -38.70 -17.24
C VAL A 281 -4.42 -37.89 -18.23
N ASP A 282 -4.85 -36.70 -17.81
CA ASP A 282 -5.43 -35.71 -18.72
C ASP A 282 -4.34 -35.00 -19.52
N GLY A 283 -4.74 -34.46 -20.67
CA GLY A 283 -3.89 -33.56 -21.44
C GLY A 283 -3.57 -32.27 -20.68
N PRO A 284 -2.77 -31.37 -21.27
CA PRO A 284 -2.47 -30.09 -20.63
C PRO A 284 -3.76 -29.30 -20.36
N VAL A 285 -3.78 -28.53 -19.26
CA VAL A 285 -4.91 -27.63 -18.93
C VAL A 285 -5.15 -26.64 -20.08
N PHE A 286 -4.06 -26.11 -20.63
CA PHE A 286 -4.10 -25.33 -21.86
C PHE A 286 -3.92 -26.25 -23.07
N GLN A 287 -5.03 -26.64 -23.69
CA GLN A 287 -5.10 -27.73 -24.66
C GLN A 287 -4.32 -27.47 -25.96
N SER A 288 -4.07 -26.20 -26.31
CA SER A 288 -3.47 -25.86 -27.61
C SER A 288 -1.97 -26.12 -27.67
N SER A 289 -1.27 -26.13 -26.53
CA SER A 289 0.18 -26.37 -26.48
C SER A 289 0.53 -27.86 -26.57
N GLY A 290 -0.44 -28.77 -26.41
CA GLY A 290 -0.18 -30.20 -26.31
C GLY A 290 0.77 -30.53 -25.16
N GLY A 291 1.48 -31.65 -25.25
CA GLY A 291 2.54 -31.97 -24.31
C GLY A 291 2.81 -33.46 -24.23
N ILE A 292 3.85 -33.80 -23.50
CA ILE A 292 4.31 -35.17 -23.30
C ILE A 292 4.30 -35.47 -21.81
N ALA A 293 3.49 -36.46 -21.42
CA ALA A 293 3.58 -37.06 -20.11
C ALA A 293 4.58 -38.22 -20.16
N SER A 294 5.67 -38.13 -19.41
CA SER A 294 6.67 -39.21 -19.31
C SER A 294 6.51 -39.96 -17.99
N PHE A 295 6.50 -41.27 -18.05
CA PHE A 295 6.34 -42.18 -16.90
C PHE A 295 7.60 -43.02 -16.74
N SER A 296 8.21 -42.96 -15.56
CA SER A 296 9.42 -43.69 -15.18
C SER A 296 9.14 -44.53 -13.94
N LEU A 297 9.59 -45.78 -13.94
CA LEU A 297 9.62 -46.63 -12.76
C LEU A 297 10.93 -46.37 -12.01
N GLU A 298 10.86 -45.60 -10.92
CA GLU A 298 12.05 -45.19 -10.17
C GLU A 298 12.63 -46.33 -9.35
N ASN A 299 11.77 -46.99 -8.57
CA ASN A 299 12.14 -48.14 -7.77
C ASN A 299 10.91 -48.99 -7.43
N ALA A 300 11.15 -50.25 -7.13
CA ALA A 300 10.14 -51.12 -6.55
C ALA A 300 10.82 -52.19 -5.70
N ARG A 301 10.07 -52.75 -4.76
CA ARG A 301 10.50 -53.92 -3.99
C ARG A 301 9.30 -54.78 -3.65
N ILE A 302 9.55 -56.07 -3.51
CA ILE A 302 8.54 -57.07 -3.31
C ILE A 302 9.00 -58.10 -2.29
N GLU A 303 8.08 -58.53 -1.43
CA GLU A 303 8.24 -59.71 -0.59
C GLU A 303 7.27 -60.81 -1.01
N PRO A 304 7.78 -61.83 -1.71
CA PRO A 304 6.99 -63.01 -2.03
C PRO A 304 6.69 -63.82 -0.76
N THR A 305 5.52 -64.45 -0.69
CA THR A 305 5.06 -65.28 0.47
C THR A 305 5.97 -66.40 0.97
N SER A 306 7.07 -66.70 0.26
CA SER A 306 7.97 -67.81 0.56
C SER A 306 9.46 -67.47 0.47
N GLU A 307 9.83 -66.22 0.18
CA GLU A 307 11.20 -65.83 -0.15
C GLU A 307 11.59 -64.51 0.54
N SER A 308 12.89 -64.23 0.59
CA SER A 308 13.39 -62.94 1.08
C SER A 308 13.06 -61.83 0.08
N CYS A 309 12.79 -60.65 0.61
CA CYS A 309 12.60 -59.42 -0.15
C CYS A 309 13.64 -59.22 -1.26
N CYS A 310 13.15 -58.78 -2.42
CA CYS A 310 13.97 -58.59 -3.60
C CYS A 310 13.48 -57.41 -4.45
N LYS A 311 14.33 -56.94 -5.36
CA LYS A 311 14.03 -55.90 -6.35
C LYS A 311 13.46 -56.57 -7.62
N PRO A 312 12.19 -56.32 -7.99
CA PRO A 312 11.65 -56.83 -9.24
C PRO A 312 12.34 -56.14 -10.43
N CYS A 313 12.32 -56.76 -11.59
CA CYS A 313 12.85 -56.10 -12.78
C CYS A 313 11.93 -54.94 -13.19
N LEU A 314 12.49 -53.81 -13.60
CA LEU A 314 11.72 -52.62 -14.00
C LEU A 314 11.72 -52.47 -15.52
N GLY A 315 10.54 -52.22 -16.09
CA GLY A 315 10.34 -51.94 -17.51
C GLY A 315 10.94 -50.60 -17.94
N ASN A 316 10.89 -50.32 -19.25
CA ASN A 316 11.33 -49.03 -19.78
C ASN A 316 10.27 -47.94 -19.55
N ASP A 317 10.73 -46.70 -19.58
CA ASP A 317 9.88 -45.51 -19.56
C ASP A 317 8.88 -45.50 -20.73
N VAL A 318 7.73 -44.87 -20.49
CA VAL A 318 6.66 -44.69 -21.47
C VAL A 318 6.30 -43.22 -21.56
N GLU A 319 5.99 -42.76 -22.77
CA GLU A 319 5.53 -41.40 -23.04
C GLU A 319 4.12 -41.43 -23.61
N VAL A 320 3.28 -40.50 -23.14
CA VAL A 320 1.97 -40.21 -23.70
C VAL A 320 2.03 -38.83 -24.35
N GLU A 321 1.93 -38.81 -25.68
CA GLU A 321 1.94 -37.57 -26.45
C GLU A 321 0.51 -37.04 -26.66
N PHE A 322 0.27 -35.83 -26.19
CA PHE A 322 -0.92 -35.03 -26.47
C PHE A 322 -0.63 -34.04 -27.59
N SER A 323 -1.37 -34.16 -28.70
CA SER A 323 -1.24 -33.30 -29.87
C SER A 323 -1.58 -31.85 -29.56
N GLY A 324 -0.70 -30.93 -29.95
CA GLY A 324 -0.89 -29.48 -29.88
C GLY A 324 -0.44 -28.78 -31.16
N PHE A 325 -0.34 -27.46 -31.10
CA PHE A 325 0.23 -26.61 -32.14
C PHE A 325 1.55 -25.99 -31.63
N ASP A 326 2.47 -25.70 -32.55
CA ASP A 326 3.67 -24.95 -32.22
C ASP A 326 3.34 -23.51 -31.82
N ASP A 327 4.17 -22.88 -30.99
CA ASP A 327 4.05 -21.46 -30.67
C ASP A 327 4.13 -20.59 -31.93
N CYS A 328 3.35 -19.51 -31.95
CA CYS A 328 3.37 -18.56 -33.04
C CYS A 328 4.75 -17.89 -33.16
N THR A 329 5.38 -18.04 -34.33
CA THR A 329 6.60 -17.27 -34.66
C THR A 329 6.33 -15.77 -34.82
N ALA A 330 5.08 -15.41 -35.09
CA ALA A 330 4.60 -14.05 -35.09
C ALA A 330 4.29 -13.60 -33.66
N ASP A 331 4.68 -12.37 -33.33
CA ASP A 331 4.28 -11.69 -32.09
C ASP A 331 2.77 -11.43 -32.12
N ILE A 332 1.99 -12.33 -31.51
CA ILE A 332 0.54 -12.25 -31.37
C ILE A 332 0.22 -12.70 -29.94
N THR A 333 -0.53 -11.89 -29.23
CA THR A 333 -1.00 -12.16 -27.87
C THR A 333 -2.52 -12.12 -27.85
N VAL A 334 -3.15 -13.14 -27.26
CA VAL A 334 -4.56 -13.08 -26.85
C VAL A 334 -4.60 -12.57 -25.42
N ARG A 335 -5.30 -11.47 -25.19
CA ARG A 335 -5.40 -10.79 -23.90
C ARG A 335 -6.84 -10.82 -23.41
N ALA A 336 -7.05 -11.08 -22.12
CA ALA A 336 -8.33 -10.95 -21.45
C ALA A 336 -8.25 -9.90 -20.33
N ASP A 337 -9.12 -8.89 -20.41
CA ASP A 337 -9.22 -7.78 -19.44
C ASP A 337 -10.68 -7.67 -18.97
N ALA A 338 -10.91 -7.41 -17.67
CA ALA A 338 -12.25 -7.12 -17.20
C ALA A 338 -12.58 -5.64 -17.48
N LEU A 339 -13.74 -5.37 -18.07
CA LEU A 339 -14.12 -4.00 -18.39
C LEU A 339 -14.68 -3.29 -17.16
N ASN A 340 -13.89 -2.42 -16.53
CA ASN A 340 -14.39 -1.47 -15.54
C ASN A 340 -14.95 -0.23 -16.27
N LEU A 341 -16.25 -0.25 -16.58
CA LEU A 341 -16.87 0.82 -17.35
C LEU A 341 -17.06 2.08 -16.52
N ILE A 342 -16.35 3.14 -16.92
CA ILE A 342 -16.74 4.54 -16.70
C ILE A 342 -18.16 4.70 -17.26
N GLY A 343 -19.21 4.58 -16.44
CA GLY A 343 -20.57 4.72 -16.96
C GLY A 343 -21.75 4.10 -16.22
N GLY A 344 -21.61 3.41 -15.08
CA GLY A 344 -22.74 3.35 -14.15
C GLY A 344 -23.57 2.08 -13.98
N ALA A 345 -23.15 0.87 -14.39
CA ALA A 345 -23.90 -0.34 -14.01
C ALA A 345 -23.04 -1.61 -13.92
N CYS A 346 -22.75 -2.11 -12.71
CA CYS A 346 -22.15 -3.45 -12.49
C CYS A 346 -23.09 -4.61 -12.94
N GLY A 347 -24.24 -4.34 -13.57
CA GLY A 347 -25.17 -5.35 -14.10
C GLY A 347 -24.84 -5.85 -15.51
N ASP A 348 -23.96 -5.16 -16.23
CA ASP A 348 -23.47 -5.53 -17.56
C ASP A 348 -21.97 -5.89 -17.46
N MET A 349 -21.65 -6.95 -16.70
CA MET A 349 -20.26 -7.41 -16.58
C MET A 349 -19.79 -7.93 -17.95
N ALA A 350 -18.61 -7.52 -18.38
CA ALA A 350 -18.02 -8.00 -19.62
C ALA A 350 -16.51 -8.23 -19.48
N VAL A 351 -16.02 -9.28 -20.14
CA VAL A 351 -14.58 -9.52 -20.32
C VAL A 351 -14.24 -9.25 -21.78
N ILE A 352 -13.31 -8.33 -22.01
CA ILE A 352 -12.78 -8.05 -23.34
C ILE A 352 -11.68 -9.06 -23.64
N VAL A 353 -11.80 -9.72 -24.78
CA VAL A 353 -10.81 -10.66 -25.30
C VAL A 353 -10.24 -10.10 -26.59
N SER A 354 -9.00 -9.61 -26.56
CA SER A 354 -8.37 -8.91 -27.68
C SER A 354 -7.15 -9.63 -28.27
N LEU A 355 -6.87 -9.37 -29.55
CA LEU A 355 -5.64 -9.79 -30.22
C LEU A 355 -4.68 -8.62 -30.35
N ASN A 356 -3.49 -8.77 -29.76
CA ASN A 356 -2.50 -7.70 -29.61
C ASN A 356 -1.15 -8.10 -30.22
N TRP A 357 -0.42 -7.14 -30.78
CA TRP A 357 0.95 -7.29 -31.28
C TRP A 357 1.71 -5.96 -31.29
N THR A 358 3.04 -6.00 -31.22
CA THR A 358 3.85 -4.78 -30.98
C THR A 358 4.33 -4.04 -32.22
N ALA A 359 4.42 -4.70 -33.38
CA ALA A 359 4.99 -4.14 -34.62
C ALA A 359 3.95 -4.03 -35.75
N PRO A 360 4.03 -3.00 -36.63
CA PRO A 360 3.15 -2.90 -37.79
C PRO A 360 3.24 -4.15 -38.70
N PRO A 361 2.17 -4.54 -39.39
CA PRO A 361 0.98 -3.74 -39.74
C PRO A 361 -0.06 -3.59 -38.61
N ASN A 362 -0.88 -2.54 -38.65
CA ASN A 362 -1.98 -2.32 -37.69
C ASN A 362 -3.17 -3.26 -37.91
N THR A 363 -3.18 -4.02 -39.01
CA THR A 363 -4.16 -5.06 -39.31
C THR A 363 -3.45 -6.32 -39.76
N ARG A 364 -4.01 -7.50 -39.44
CA ARG A 364 -3.51 -8.82 -39.83
C ARG A 364 -4.66 -9.70 -40.33
N ASP A 365 -4.33 -10.63 -41.21
CA ASP A 365 -5.28 -11.52 -41.87
C ASP A 365 -5.31 -12.88 -41.17
N PHE A 366 -6.46 -13.27 -40.64
CA PHE A 366 -6.65 -14.55 -39.94
C PHE A 366 -7.62 -15.48 -40.68
N TYR A 367 -7.17 -16.71 -40.92
CA TYR A 367 -7.99 -17.79 -41.49
C TYR A 367 -8.61 -18.68 -40.42
N LYS A 368 -7.99 -18.75 -39.24
CA LYS A 368 -8.52 -19.44 -38.07
C LYS A 368 -8.24 -18.63 -36.83
N ILE A 369 -9.24 -18.57 -35.96
CA ILE A 369 -9.12 -18.14 -34.58
C ILE A 369 -9.92 -19.15 -33.77
N ALA A 370 -9.37 -19.64 -32.69
CA ALA A 370 -10.12 -20.36 -31.67
C ALA A 370 -9.59 -19.92 -30.31
N VAL A 371 -10.51 -19.51 -29.44
CA VAL A 371 -10.26 -19.10 -28.06
C VAL A 371 -11.34 -19.73 -27.20
N GLU A 372 -10.96 -20.46 -26.17
CA GLU A 372 -11.86 -21.04 -25.18
C GLU A 372 -11.45 -20.58 -23.80
N LEU A 373 -12.41 -20.04 -23.07
CA LEU A 373 -12.23 -19.38 -21.78
C LEU A 373 -13.11 -20.07 -20.75
N ASP A 374 -12.55 -20.29 -19.59
CA ASP A 374 -13.26 -20.73 -18.39
C ASP A 374 -13.19 -19.62 -17.34
N PHE A 375 -14.35 -19.20 -16.84
CA PHE A 375 -14.47 -18.14 -15.85
C PHE A 375 -14.68 -18.73 -14.45
N ASP A 376 -13.93 -18.22 -13.48
CA ASP A 376 -14.16 -18.52 -12.07
C ASP A 376 -15.33 -17.66 -11.58
N LEU A 377 -16.52 -18.24 -11.54
CA LEU A 377 -17.78 -17.57 -11.21
C LEU A 377 -18.34 -18.06 -9.88
N SER A 378 -18.75 -17.12 -9.03
CA SER A 378 -19.49 -17.39 -7.79
C SER A 378 -20.91 -16.82 -7.84
N GLY A 379 -21.80 -17.36 -7.00
CA GLY A 379 -23.19 -16.90 -6.90
C GLY A 379 -24.07 -17.32 -8.09
N ASP A 380 -24.83 -16.38 -8.65
CA ASP A 380 -25.74 -16.59 -9.79
C ASP A 380 -25.22 -15.99 -11.10
N ILE A 381 -23.96 -15.55 -11.14
CA ILE A 381 -23.33 -15.03 -12.35
C ILE A 381 -23.18 -16.16 -13.38
N SER A 382 -23.54 -15.87 -14.62
CA SER A 382 -23.37 -16.80 -15.74
C SER A 382 -23.13 -16.06 -17.06
N ILE A 383 -22.51 -16.74 -18.00
CA ILE A 383 -22.28 -16.22 -19.35
C ILE A 383 -23.62 -16.14 -20.10
N THR A 384 -23.91 -14.99 -20.71
CA THR A 384 -25.15 -14.78 -21.48
C THR A 384 -24.92 -14.70 -22.98
N GLY A 385 -23.71 -14.37 -23.42
CA GLY A 385 -23.35 -14.36 -24.84
C GLY A 385 -22.16 -13.47 -25.16
N LEU A 386 -22.13 -12.98 -26.39
CA LEU A 386 -21.17 -11.98 -26.84
C LEU A 386 -21.80 -10.59 -26.93
N GLY A 387 -21.00 -9.58 -26.58
CA GLY A 387 -21.28 -8.16 -26.74
C GLY A 387 -20.74 -7.63 -28.06
N ASP A 388 -20.01 -6.53 -28.01
CA ASP A 388 -19.34 -6.00 -29.20
C ASP A 388 -18.27 -6.99 -29.69
N ASP A 389 -18.32 -7.34 -30.97
CA ASP A 389 -17.35 -8.21 -31.66
C ASP A 389 -16.73 -7.44 -32.83
N ALA A 390 -15.54 -6.88 -32.60
CA ALA A 390 -14.79 -6.12 -33.58
C ALA A 390 -13.99 -7.02 -34.55
N ILE A 391 -13.76 -8.29 -34.19
CA ILE A 391 -13.16 -9.29 -35.09
C ILE A 391 -14.18 -9.65 -36.18
N GLY A 392 -15.43 -9.81 -35.78
CA GLY A 392 -16.59 -10.04 -36.63
C GLY A 392 -16.72 -11.49 -37.10
N CYS A 393 -17.85 -12.14 -36.80
CA CYS A 393 -18.16 -13.46 -37.35
C CYS A 393 -18.21 -13.46 -38.90
N PRO A 394 -17.33 -14.21 -39.58
CA PRO A 394 -17.45 -14.41 -41.02
C PRO A 394 -18.78 -15.14 -41.36
N GLN A 395 -19.34 -14.90 -42.55
CA GLN A 395 -20.68 -15.39 -42.93
C GLN A 395 -20.64 -16.67 -43.80
N ASN A 396 -21.62 -17.57 -43.65
CA ASN A 396 -21.87 -18.77 -44.48
C ASN A 396 -20.85 -19.92 -44.35
N GLN A 397 -20.29 -20.19 -43.15
CA GLN A 397 -19.47 -21.39 -42.91
C GLN A 397 -19.78 -22.04 -41.55
N TYR A 398 -19.24 -23.24 -41.32
CA TYR A 398 -19.35 -23.94 -40.04
C TYR A 398 -18.27 -23.40 -39.08
N TYR A 399 -18.71 -22.92 -37.92
CA TYR A 399 -17.89 -22.29 -36.89
C TYR A 399 -18.22 -22.97 -35.56
N CYS A 400 -17.20 -23.34 -34.78
CA CYS A 400 -17.37 -24.06 -33.50
C CYS A 400 -18.33 -25.26 -33.55
N GLY A 401 -18.45 -25.94 -34.70
CA GLY A 401 -19.36 -27.09 -34.87
C GLY A 401 -20.82 -26.73 -35.22
N THR A 402 -21.19 -25.45 -35.33
CA THR A 402 -22.53 -24.97 -35.72
C THR A 402 -22.53 -24.08 -36.97
N GLU A 403 -23.68 -23.90 -37.64
CA GLU A 403 -23.80 -23.00 -38.82
C GLU A 403 -24.04 -21.55 -38.37
N ASP A 404 -23.26 -20.61 -38.92
CA ASP A 404 -23.45 -19.14 -38.84
C ASP A 404 -23.27 -18.45 -37.46
N VAL A 405 -22.66 -19.10 -36.45
CA VAL A 405 -22.32 -18.46 -35.16
C VAL A 405 -20.86 -18.74 -34.79
N CYS A 406 -20.05 -17.69 -34.57
CA CYS A 406 -18.63 -17.84 -34.24
C CYS A 406 -18.34 -18.01 -32.73
N PHE A 407 -19.35 -18.33 -31.93
CA PHE A 407 -19.19 -18.69 -30.54
C PHE A 407 -20.19 -19.76 -30.08
N GLU A 408 -19.84 -20.45 -29.00
CA GLU A 408 -20.66 -21.44 -28.32
C GLU A 408 -20.43 -21.32 -26.80
N ILE A 409 -21.52 -21.22 -26.03
CA ILE A 409 -21.47 -21.34 -24.57
C ILE A 409 -21.51 -22.85 -24.26
N LEU A 410 -20.41 -23.39 -23.73
CA LEU A 410 -20.24 -24.83 -23.50
C LEU A 410 -20.94 -25.26 -22.19
N ASP A 411 -20.84 -24.42 -21.16
CA ASP A 411 -21.59 -24.54 -19.91
C ASP A 411 -21.77 -23.15 -19.25
N ALA A 412 -22.09 -23.09 -17.95
CA ALA A 412 -22.37 -21.82 -17.26
C ALA A 412 -21.14 -20.89 -17.16
N ASN A 413 -19.94 -21.47 -17.20
CA ASN A 413 -18.66 -20.82 -16.90
C ASN A 413 -17.68 -20.88 -18.08
N THR A 414 -17.93 -21.74 -19.08
CA THR A 414 -17.04 -21.89 -20.23
C THR A 414 -17.69 -21.40 -21.53
N ILE A 415 -16.96 -20.58 -22.29
CA ILE A 415 -17.33 -20.13 -23.64
C ILE A 415 -16.19 -20.37 -24.63
N ARG A 416 -16.56 -20.70 -25.87
CA ARG A 416 -15.64 -20.84 -27.00
C ARG A 416 -16.00 -19.82 -28.08
N TYR A 417 -15.03 -19.02 -28.52
CA TYR A 417 -15.08 -18.20 -29.72
C TYR A 417 -14.19 -18.82 -30.80
N CYS A 418 -14.72 -19.14 -31.97
CA CYS A 418 -13.90 -19.69 -33.03
C CYS A 418 -14.49 -19.57 -34.45
N PHE A 419 -13.59 -19.49 -35.43
CA PHE A 419 -13.95 -19.66 -36.84
C PHE A 419 -12.82 -20.33 -37.64
N TRP A 420 -13.20 -20.95 -38.76
CA TRP A 420 -12.27 -21.41 -39.78
C TRP A 420 -12.81 -21.05 -41.16
N THR A 421 -12.07 -20.18 -41.86
CA THR A 421 -12.45 -19.67 -43.16
C THR A 421 -11.45 -20.00 -44.26
N THR A 422 -11.92 -19.87 -45.50
CA THR A 422 -11.08 -19.97 -46.71
C THR A 422 -10.56 -18.61 -47.18
N ASN A 423 -11.24 -17.53 -46.79
CA ASN A 423 -10.81 -16.15 -47.03
C ASN A 423 -10.47 -15.54 -45.68
N PRO A 424 -9.36 -14.79 -45.54
CA PRO A 424 -8.96 -14.25 -44.26
C PRO A 424 -9.96 -13.19 -43.77
N VAL A 425 -10.06 -13.10 -42.45
CA VAL A 425 -10.70 -12.00 -41.72
C VAL A 425 -9.60 -11.01 -41.35
N GLU A 426 -9.75 -9.75 -41.78
CA GLU A 426 -8.81 -8.68 -41.44
C GLU A 426 -9.14 -8.15 -40.04
N VAL A 427 -8.23 -8.34 -39.08
CA VAL A 427 -8.38 -7.93 -37.67
C VAL A 427 -7.42 -6.78 -37.37
N ALA A 428 -7.89 -5.75 -36.68
CA ALA A 428 -7.06 -4.64 -36.23
C ALA A 428 -6.33 -4.97 -34.91
N ASN A 429 -5.16 -4.38 -34.71
CA ASN A 429 -4.42 -4.54 -33.46
C ASN A 429 -5.25 -4.02 -32.28
N GLU A 430 -5.16 -4.70 -31.13
CA GLU A 430 -5.87 -4.34 -29.89
C GLU A 430 -7.40 -4.37 -30.06
N THR A 431 -7.91 -5.19 -30.99
CA THR A 431 -9.34 -5.42 -31.17
C THR A 431 -9.72 -6.87 -30.90
N GLY A 432 -10.99 -7.07 -30.58
CA GLY A 432 -11.43 -8.29 -29.92
C GLY A 432 -12.94 -8.46 -29.92
N PHE A 433 -13.42 -9.26 -28.97
CA PHE A 433 -14.82 -9.43 -28.66
C PHE A 433 -15.08 -9.33 -27.16
N GLU A 434 -16.29 -8.99 -26.78
CA GLU A 434 -16.77 -8.94 -25.40
C GLU A 434 -17.52 -10.23 -25.06
N VAL A 435 -17.16 -10.86 -23.95
CA VAL A 435 -17.98 -11.90 -23.33
C VAL A 435 -18.88 -11.24 -22.29
N LEU A 436 -20.19 -11.35 -22.45
CA LEU A 436 -21.17 -10.79 -21.52
C LEU A 436 -21.52 -11.77 -20.43
N LEU A 437 -21.55 -11.26 -19.19
CA LEU A 437 -21.97 -11.98 -17.99
C LEU A 437 -23.12 -11.23 -17.33
N GLU A 438 -24.13 -11.97 -16.89
CA GLU A 438 -25.23 -11.44 -16.09
C GLU A 438 -25.30 -12.19 -14.76
N GLY A 439 -25.62 -11.45 -13.70
CA GLY A 439 -25.88 -11.99 -12.38
C GLY A 439 -26.36 -10.89 -11.44
N THR A 440 -27.06 -11.27 -10.38
CA THR A 440 -27.54 -10.33 -9.34
C THR A 440 -26.79 -10.50 -8.02
N THR A 441 -26.08 -11.61 -7.85
CA THR A 441 -25.35 -12.01 -6.64
C THR A 441 -24.11 -12.83 -7.00
N GLY A 442 -22.98 -12.59 -6.35
CA GLY A 442 -21.73 -13.32 -6.61
C GLY A 442 -20.66 -12.47 -7.30
N CYS A 443 -19.58 -13.09 -7.75
CA CYS A 443 -18.42 -12.42 -8.34
C CYS A 443 -17.83 -13.20 -9.51
N LEU A 444 -17.30 -12.47 -10.49
CA LEU A 444 -16.34 -12.96 -11.47
C LEU A 444 -14.94 -12.85 -10.84
N GLU A 445 -14.40 -13.98 -10.40
CA GLU A 445 -13.16 -14.07 -9.60
C GLU A 445 -11.90 -14.14 -10.48
N GLY A 446 -12.03 -14.57 -11.74
CA GLY A 446 -10.91 -14.68 -12.66
C GLY A 446 -11.29 -15.35 -13.98
N VAL A 447 -10.31 -15.47 -14.89
CA VAL A 447 -10.44 -16.14 -16.18
C VAL A 447 -9.22 -16.99 -16.50
N ALA A 448 -9.46 -18.19 -17.02
CA ALA A 448 -8.44 -19.11 -17.51
C ALA A 448 -8.65 -19.41 -19.00
N PHE A 449 -7.55 -19.50 -19.75
CA PHE A 449 -7.59 -19.96 -21.14
C PHE A 449 -7.49 -21.48 -21.17
N ILE A 450 -8.50 -22.14 -21.75
CA ILE A 450 -8.50 -23.58 -22.00
C ILE A 450 -7.92 -23.88 -23.39
N GLN A 451 -8.19 -23.01 -24.36
CA GLN A 451 -7.71 -23.16 -25.73
C GLN A 451 -7.42 -21.79 -26.36
N ALA A 452 -6.31 -21.66 -27.10
CA ALA A 452 -6.04 -20.51 -27.95
C ALA A 452 -5.12 -20.92 -29.11
N TYR A 453 -5.60 -20.79 -30.36
CA TYR A 453 -4.76 -20.95 -31.55
C TYR A 453 -5.26 -20.11 -32.72
N VAL A 454 -4.33 -19.70 -33.58
CA VAL A 454 -4.59 -18.83 -34.74
C VAL A 454 -3.88 -19.34 -35.99
N ASP A 455 -4.36 -18.99 -37.18
CA ASP A 455 -3.71 -19.28 -38.48
C ASP A 455 -3.73 -18.05 -39.39
N GLU A 456 -2.56 -17.44 -39.64
CA GLU A 456 -2.41 -16.31 -40.57
C GLU A 456 -2.14 -16.74 -42.03
N THR A 457 -1.94 -18.04 -42.28
CA THR A 457 -1.39 -18.55 -43.55
C THR A 457 -2.42 -19.25 -44.44
N GLY A 458 -3.54 -19.71 -43.88
CA GLY A 458 -4.61 -20.41 -44.57
C GLY A 458 -4.25 -21.82 -45.02
N GLY A 459 -3.24 -22.43 -44.39
CA GLY A 459 -2.57 -23.65 -44.88
C GLY A 459 -3.31 -24.98 -44.71
N GLY A 460 -4.54 -24.99 -44.15
CA GLY A 460 -5.35 -26.19 -43.95
C GLY A 460 -5.27 -26.77 -42.53
N ALA A 461 -5.63 -28.04 -42.33
CA ALA A 461 -5.55 -28.70 -41.02
C ALA A 461 -4.08 -28.86 -40.61
N GLY A 462 -3.68 -28.33 -39.45
CA GLY A 462 -2.31 -28.43 -38.90
C GLY A 462 -1.38 -27.24 -39.16
N VAL A 463 -1.90 -26.07 -39.56
CA VAL A 463 -1.08 -24.85 -39.81
C VAL A 463 -1.39 -23.72 -38.83
N ALA A 464 -2.16 -24.02 -37.78
CA ALA A 464 -2.36 -23.07 -36.69
C ALA A 464 -1.14 -23.05 -35.75
N CYS A 465 -1.01 -21.98 -35.00
CA CYS A 465 -0.01 -21.80 -33.95
C CYS A 465 -0.65 -21.26 -32.67
N VAL A 466 0.03 -21.45 -31.54
CA VAL A 466 -0.39 -20.94 -30.23
C VAL A 466 0.10 -19.51 -30.03
N PRO A 467 -0.79 -18.50 -29.90
CA PRO A 467 -0.38 -17.14 -29.55
C PRO A 467 0.03 -17.06 -28.06
N ALA A 468 0.77 -16.02 -27.70
CA ALA A 468 1.00 -15.72 -26.28
C ALA A 468 -0.34 -15.40 -25.60
N ILE A 469 -0.44 -15.65 -24.29
CA ILE A 469 -1.67 -15.42 -23.52
C ILE A 469 -1.36 -14.43 -22.40
N TYR A 470 -2.29 -13.51 -22.14
CA TYR A 470 -2.20 -12.55 -21.04
C TYR A 470 -3.55 -12.36 -20.37
N VAL A 471 -3.57 -12.41 -19.03
CA VAL A 471 -4.72 -12.02 -18.18
C VAL A 471 -4.19 -10.97 -17.22
N ASP A 472 -4.89 -9.84 -17.10
CA ASP A 472 -4.56 -8.84 -16.08
C ASP A 472 -5.19 -9.25 -14.74
N ALA A 473 -4.37 -9.62 -13.76
CA ALA A 473 -4.87 -10.11 -12.48
C ALA A 473 -5.48 -8.99 -11.61
N ASP A 474 -5.09 -7.73 -11.86
CA ASP A 474 -5.60 -6.57 -11.12
C ASP A 474 -7.05 -6.22 -11.50
N ASP A 475 -7.56 -6.80 -12.60
CA ASP A 475 -8.93 -6.60 -13.10
C ASP A 475 -9.99 -7.45 -12.37
N PHE A 476 -9.60 -8.38 -11.49
CA PHE A 476 -10.50 -9.31 -10.79
C PHE A 476 -10.31 -9.25 -9.25
N PRO A 477 -11.35 -9.46 -8.42
CA PRO A 477 -12.72 -9.87 -8.77
C PRO A 477 -13.68 -8.71 -9.10
N VAL A 478 -14.75 -9.01 -9.86
CA VAL A 478 -15.83 -8.07 -10.21
C VAL A 478 -17.18 -8.59 -9.69
N CYS A 479 -17.90 -7.80 -8.88
CA CYS A 479 -19.18 -8.21 -8.25
C CYS A 479 -20.26 -7.10 -8.37
N PRO A 480 -21.53 -7.37 -8.71
CA PRO A 480 -22.64 -6.40 -8.59
C PRO A 480 -23.13 -6.22 -7.13
N PRO A 481 -23.70 -5.06 -6.70
CA PRO A 481 -24.04 -3.76 -7.33
C PRO A 481 -23.06 -2.57 -7.07
N MET A 482 -23.35 -1.31 -7.50
CA MET A 482 -22.39 -0.16 -7.47
C MET A 482 -22.86 1.10 -6.72
N ILE A 483 -21.91 1.87 -6.18
CA ILE A 483 -22.06 3.27 -5.75
C ILE A 483 -21.16 4.15 -6.62
N ALA A 484 -21.69 5.27 -7.12
CA ALA A 484 -20.93 6.24 -7.91
C ALA A 484 -21.43 7.67 -7.72
N GLY A 485 -20.57 8.63 -8.06
CA GLY A 485 -20.90 10.06 -8.01
C GLY A 485 -19.76 10.95 -8.51
N THR A 486 -19.95 12.25 -8.33
CA THR A 486 -18.98 13.30 -8.71
C THR A 486 -18.54 14.13 -7.50
N ILE A 487 -17.30 14.62 -7.52
CA ILE A 487 -16.80 15.60 -6.57
C ILE A 487 -16.23 16.80 -7.34
N GLU A 488 -16.96 17.91 -7.27
CA GLU A 488 -16.62 19.16 -7.99
C GLU A 488 -16.54 20.33 -7.02
N ARG A 489 -15.91 21.44 -7.42
CA ARG A 489 -16.03 22.72 -6.71
C ARG A 489 -17.30 23.48 -7.12
N ASP A 490 -17.64 24.54 -6.40
CA ASP A 490 -18.81 25.41 -6.65
C ASP A 490 -18.91 25.94 -8.11
N ASN A 491 -17.77 26.05 -8.81
CA ASN A 491 -17.73 26.47 -10.21
C ASN A 491 -17.77 25.32 -11.23
N GLY A 492 -17.96 24.07 -10.79
CA GLY A 492 -17.91 22.86 -11.62
C GLY A 492 -16.50 22.43 -12.03
N ASN A 493 -15.44 23.05 -11.50
CA ASN A 493 -14.07 22.60 -11.77
C ASN A 493 -13.66 21.52 -10.77
N ASN A 494 -12.74 20.66 -11.22
CA ASN A 494 -12.17 19.58 -10.42
C ASN A 494 -11.49 20.10 -9.15
N VAL A 495 -11.42 19.22 -8.14
CA VAL A 495 -10.70 19.43 -6.90
C VAL A 495 -9.18 19.34 -7.16
N PRO A 496 -8.38 20.36 -6.79
CA PRO A 496 -6.92 20.32 -6.88
C PRO A 496 -6.28 19.25 -5.98
N GLY A 497 -5.54 18.32 -6.57
CA GLY A 497 -4.82 17.26 -5.85
C GLY A 497 -5.75 16.15 -5.31
N GLY A 498 -5.14 15.03 -4.91
CA GLY A 498 -5.89 13.81 -4.58
C GLY A 498 -6.81 13.97 -3.38
N HIS A 499 -7.87 13.17 -3.33
CA HIS A 499 -8.83 13.13 -2.23
C HIS A 499 -9.29 11.69 -2.00
N ASP A 500 -9.76 11.42 -0.79
CA ASP A 500 -10.18 10.07 -0.39
C ASP A 500 -11.70 10.00 -0.30
N ILE A 501 -12.25 8.83 -0.58
CA ILE A 501 -13.67 8.54 -0.40
C ILE A 501 -13.81 7.24 0.40
N ALA A 502 -14.42 7.32 1.57
CA ALA A 502 -14.74 6.16 2.38
C ALA A 502 -16.21 5.76 2.16
N ILE A 503 -16.44 4.52 1.71
CA ILE A 503 -17.76 3.91 1.57
C ILE A 503 -17.87 2.83 2.64
N THR A 504 -18.76 3.05 3.61
CA THR A 504 -18.91 2.18 4.80
C THR A 504 -20.32 1.62 4.89
N SER A 505 -20.44 0.37 5.34
CA SER A 505 -21.70 -0.31 5.63
C SER A 505 -21.54 -1.09 6.94
N SER A 506 -22.67 -1.44 7.58
CA SER A 506 -22.66 -2.23 8.82
C SER A 506 -22.50 -3.73 8.58
N GLU A 507 -22.84 -4.19 7.38
CA GLU A 507 -22.87 -5.60 6.99
C GLU A 507 -21.75 -5.98 6.00
N CYS A 508 -20.92 -5.02 5.58
CA CYS A 508 -19.86 -5.20 4.60
C CYS A 508 -18.55 -4.52 4.96
N ASP A 509 -17.50 -4.88 4.23
CA ASP A 509 -16.20 -4.24 4.36
C ASP A 509 -16.25 -2.77 3.98
N THR A 510 -15.31 -2.01 4.54
CA THR A 510 -15.12 -0.60 4.17
C THR A 510 -14.32 -0.51 2.88
N TYR A 511 -14.85 0.19 1.90
CA TYR A 511 -14.16 0.49 0.65
C TYR A 511 -13.56 1.89 0.76
N ASN A 512 -12.25 2.02 0.61
CA ASN A 512 -11.56 3.30 0.58
C ASN A 512 -11.02 3.52 -0.82
N LEU A 513 -11.54 4.55 -1.50
CA LEU A 513 -11.04 4.97 -2.81
C LEU A 513 -10.05 6.10 -2.58
N ASP A 514 -8.79 5.87 -2.95
CA ASP A 514 -7.81 6.94 -3.15
C ASP A 514 -8.02 7.45 -4.59
N GLN A 515 -8.38 8.73 -4.74
CA GLN A 515 -8.54 9.37 -6.04
C GLN A 515 -7.26 10.16 -6.35
N PRO A 516 -6.26 9.56 -7.03
CA PRO A 516 -5.03 10.25 -7.33
C PRO A 516 -5.28 11.40 -8.32
N GLY A 517 -4.67 12.56 -8.07
CA GLY A 517 -4.72 13.66 -9.03
C GLY A 517 -5.96 14.55 -8.87
N CYS A 518 -6.72 14.81 -9.94
CA CYS A 518 -7.86 15.74 -9.95
C CYS A 518 -9.08 15.10 -10.58
N GLU A 519 -9.34 13.85 -10.23
CA GLU A 519 -10.46 13.09 -10.77
C GLU A 519 -11.79 13.68 -10.28
N GLU A 520 -12.77 13.78 -11.17
CA GLU A 520 -14.10 14.33 -10.85
C GLU A 520 -15.08 13.21 -10.50
N TYR A 521 -14.96 12.06 -11.15
CA TYR A 521 -15.88 10.93 -11.07
C TYR A 521 -15.29 9.83 -10.21
N TYR A 522 -16.10 9.24 -9.35
CA TYR A 522 -15.75 8.04 -8.62
C TYR A 522 -16.85 6.99 -8.75
N ALA A 523 -16.45 5.71 -8.73
CA ALA A 523 -17.35 4.57 -8.80
C ALA A 523 -16.71 3.38 -8.07
N GLN A 524 -17.53 2.61 -7.36
CA GLN A 524 -17.09 1.44 -6.59
C GLN A 524 -18.20 0.39 -6.58
N CYS A 525 -17.91 -0.83 -7.07
CA CYS A 525 -18.81 -1.95 -6.82
C CYS A 525 -18.76 -2.32 -5.32
N VAL A 526 -19.93 -2.58 -4.73
CA VAL A 526 -20.17 -2.90 -3.32
C VAL A 526 -20.99 -4.19 -3.23
N CYS A 527 -20.84 -4.94 -2.14
CA CYS A 527 -21.65 -6.13 -1.83
C CYS A 527 -23.18 -5.85 -1.86
N ASP A 528 -24.02 -6.79 -2.32
CA ASP A 528 -25.49 -6.67 -2.15
C ASP A 528 -25.97 -7.36 -0.88
N ARG A 529 -26.12 -6.62 0.23
CA ARG A 529 -26.70 -7.18 1.49
C ARG A 529 -27.98 -6.49 1.94
N GLN A 530 -28.65 -5.75 1.04
CA GLN A 530 -29.81 -4.89 1.38
C GLN A 530 -29.53 -3.88 2.51
N ASP A 531 -28.28 -3.42 2.64
CA ASP A 531 -27.85 -2.41 3.62
C ASP A 531 -27.79 -1.00 3.00
N THR A 532 -27.72 0.02 3.86
CA THR A 532 -27.37 1.39 3.46
C THR A 532 -25.88 1.63 3.58
N TYR A 533 -25.32 2.36 2.62
CA TYR A 533 -23.93 2.79 2.63
C TYR A 533 -23.84 4.24 3.07
N THR A 534 -22.81 4.56 3.84
CA THR A 534 -22.40 5.93 4.15
C THR A 534 -21.16 6.26 3.34
N ILE A 535 -21.30 7.20 2.41
CA ILE A 535 -20.22 7.72 1.56
C ILE A 535 -19.69 9.00 2.19
N THR A 536 -18.40 9.03 2.53
CA THR A 536 -17.75 10.18 3.19
C THR A 536 -16.46 10.54 2.45
N PRO A 537 -16.46 11.63 1.67
CA PRO A 537 -15.24 12.18 1.11
C PRO A 537 -14.39 12.85 2.19
N SER A 538 -13.07 12.87 2.00
CA SER A 538 -12.16 13.57 2.89
C SER A 538 -10.92 14.09 2.16
N LYS A 539 -10.43 15.25 2.60
CA LYS A 539 -9.20 15.88 2.13
C LYS A 539 -8.74 16.92 3.15
N ASP A 540 -7.55 16.74 3.69
CA ASP A 540 -6.98 17.65 4.69
C ASP A 540 -5.52 17.97 4.40
N ASP A 541 -5.28 18.60 3.25
CA ASP A 541 -3.97 19.02 2.79
C ASP A 541 -3.94 20.48 2.34
N ASN A 542 -2.75 21.07 2.45
CA ASN A 542 -2.40 22.37 1.89
C ASN A 542 -3.41 23.49 2.25
N ASP A 543 -3.58 23.76 3.55
CA ASP A 543 -4.48 24.82 4.05
C ASP A 543 -4.29 26.18 3.37
N TRP A 544 -3.06 26.50 2.94
CA TRP A 544 -2.68 27.78 2.32
C TRP A 544 -3.02 27.89 0.83
N CYS A 545 -3.42 26.80 0.17
CA CYS A 545 -3.75 26.84 -1.25
C CYS A 545 -4.89 27.84 -1.52
N GLY A 546 -4.66 28.83 -2.37
CA GLY A 546 -5.64 29.87 -2.73
C GLY A 546 -5.94 30.89 -1.63
N VAL A 547 -5.67 30.59 -0.35
CA VAL A 547 -6.00 31.49 0.76
C VAL A 547 -5.12 32.74 0.75
N SER A 548 -5.74 33.89 0.51
CA SER A 548 -5.05 35.15 0.31
C SER A 548 -5.66 36.30 1.11
N THR A 549 -4.96 37.44 1.12
CA THR A 549 -5.51 38.67 1.68
C THR A 549 -6.72 39.21 0.94
N PHE A 550 -6.96 38.81 -0.31
CA PHE A 550 -8.16 39.20 -1.02
C PHE A 550 -9.40 38.48 -0.48
N ASP A 551 -9.28 37.22 -0.06
CA ASP A 551 -10.36 36.47 0.59
C ASP A 551 -10.83 37.17 1.87
N LEU A 552 -9.89 37.73 2.66
CA LEU A 552 -10.20 38.55 3.82
C LEU A 552 -11.01 39.81 3.46
N VAL A 553 -10.74 40.42 2.29
CA VAL A 553 -11.52 41.56 1.79
C VAL A 553 -12.94 41.11 1.43
N ILE A 554 -13.10 39.97 0.75
CA ILE A 554 -14.41 39.42 0.37
C ILE A 554 -15.26 39.16 1.64
N ILE A 555 -14.71 38.42 2.61
CA ILE A 555 -15.37 38.13 3.89
C ILE A 555 -15.74 39.43 4.62
N ARG A 556 -14.82 40.40 4.67
CA ARG A 556 -15.06 41.64 5.40
C ARG A 556 -16.15 42.50 4.74
N ARG A 557 -16.19 42.59 3.41
CA ARG A 557 -17.25 43.29 2.67
C ARG A 557 -18.63 42.67 2.93
N HIS A 558 -18.67 41.34 3.01
CA HIS A 558 -19.87 40.60 3.36
C HIS A 558 -20.37 40.95 4.77
N ILE A 559 -19.49 40.87 5.78
CA ILE A 559 -19.83 41.21 7.17
C ILE A 559 -20.34 42.66 7.30
N LEU A 560 -19.77 43.59 6.52
CA LEU A 560 -20.17 45.00 6.52
C LEU A 560 -21.44 45.29 5.70
N GLY A 561 -21.97 44.32 4.95
CA GLY A 561 -23.10 44.50 4.04
C GLY A 561 -22.80 45.42 2.86
N VAL A 562 -21.53 45.51 2.45
CA VAL A 562 -21.07 46.30 1.29
C VAL A 562 -21.23 45.50 0.00
N GLU A 563 -20.87 44.22 0.05
CA GLU A 563 -20.94 43.27 -1.06
C GLU A 563 -21.17 41.88 -0.48
N PHE A 564 -22.24 41.20 -0.88
CA PHE A 564 -22.59 39.87 -0.39
C PHE A 564 -21.92 38.77 -1.21
N PHE A 565 -21.87 37.56 -0.65
CA PHE A 565 -21.39 36.38 -1.37
C PHE A 565 -22.29 36.05 -2.57
N THR A 566 -21.69 35.53 -3.62
CA THR A 566 -22.36 35.12 -4.86
C THR A 566 -22.87 33.68 -4.81
N SER A 567 -22.34 32.87 -3.88
CA SER A 567 -22.74 31.48 -3.65
C SER A 567 -22.82 31.18 -2.15
N ASN A 568 -23.71 30.26 -1.74
CA ASN A 568 -23.82 29.86 -0.35
C ASN A 568 -22.58 29.05 0.12
N TYR A 569 -21.88 28.39 -0.80
CA TYR A 569 -20.62 27.68 -0.49
C TYR A 569 -19.50 28.64 -0.05
N GLN A 570 -19.56 29.93 -0.43
CA GLN A 570 -18.62 30.92 0.09
C GLN A 570 -18.81 31.19 1.58
N SER A 571 -20.00 30.95 2.14
CA SER A 571 -20.22 31.00 3.59
C SER A 571 -19.48 29.89 4.31
N VAL A 572 -19.44 28.69 3.71
CA VAL A 572 -18.67 27.54 4.22
C VAL A 572 -17.18 27.83 4.10
N ALA A 573 -16.70 28.32 2.95
CA ALA A 573 -15.30 28.71 2.76
C ALA A 573 -14.86 29.81 3.74
N ALA A 574 -15.77 30.70 4.14
CA ALA A 574 -15.49 31.79 5.09
C ALA A 574 -15.49 31.37 6.57
N ASP A 575 -16.09 30.23 6.92
CA ASP A 575 -16.21 29.72 8.29
C ASP A 575 -14.94 28.95 8.69
N ALA A 576 -13.90 29.70 9.06
CA ALA A 576 -12.59 29.13 9.34
C ALA A 576 -12.50 28.47 10.72
N ASN A 577 -13.41 28.82 11.64
CA ASN A 577 -13.46 28.25 12.99
C ASN A 577 -14.52 27.15 13.17
N HIS A 578 -15.26 26.81 12.10
CA HIS A 578 -16.25 25.74 12.04
C HIS A 578 -17.39 25.91 13.05
N ASP A 579 -17.91 27.14 13.20
CA ASP A 579 -19.05 27.44 14.07
C ASP A 579 -20.38 27.70 13.33
N ASN A 580 -20.38 27.47 12.01
CA ASN A 580 -21.46 27.71 11.05
C ASN A 580 -21.90 29.19 10.96
N ARG A 581 -21.00 30.12 11.35
CA ARG A 581 -21.27 31.57 11.28
C ARG A 581 -20.09 32.32 10.69
N VAL A 582 -20.39 33.27 9.81
CA VAL A 582 -19.37 34.14 9.20
C VAL A 582 -19.25 35.44 10.01
N THR A 583 -18.19 35.54 10.80
CA THR A 583 -17.95 36.63 11.74
C THR A 583 -16.54 37.20 11.64
N THR A 584 -16.21 38.16 12.50
CA THR A 584 -14.84 38.68 12.58
C THR A 584 -13.86 37.69 13.20
N SER A 585 -14.34 36.63 13.87
CA SER A 585 -13.46 35.59 14.42
C SER A 585 -12.78 34.83 13.28
N ASP A 586 -13.49 34.52 12.20
CA ASP A 586 -12.96 33.84 11.02
C ASP A 586 -11.83 34.61 10.34
N LEU A 587 -12.00 35.94 10.23
CA LEU A 587 -10.95 36.83 9.72
C LEU A 587 -9.67 36.73 10.55
N VAL A 588 -9.78 36.56 11.87
CA VAL A 588 -8.61 36.41 12.75
C VAL A 588 -7.95 35.05 12.55
N GLU A 589 -8.72 33.98 12.38
CA GLU A 589 -8.19 32.63 12.15
C GLU A 589 -7.46 32.55 10.80
N LEU A 590 -8.07 33.06 9.72
CA LEU A 590 -7.42 33.12 8.39
C LEU A 590 -6.21 34.06 8.37
N GLN A 591 -6.25 35.18 9.11
CA GLN A 591 -5.08 36.05 9.25
C GLN A 591 -3.91 35.32 9.92
N LYS A 592 -4.16 34.52 10.96
CA LYS A 592 -3.12 33.70 11.60
C LYS A 592 -2.59 32.61 10.67
N LEU A 593 -3.46 32.01 9.86
CA LEU A 593 -3.08 31.03 8.84
C LEU A 593 -2.13 31.65 7.81
N ILE A 594 -2.53 32.76 7.16
CA ILE A 594 -1.71 33.46 6.16
C ILE A 594 -0.37 33.92 6.74
N LEU A 595 -0.34 34.35 8.02
CA LEU A 595 0.89 34.76 8.70
C LEU A 595 1.77 33.60 9.18
N PHE A 596 1.38 32.34 8.93
CA PHE A 596 2.04 31.13 9.44
C PHE A 596 2.24 31.18 10.97
N ILE A 597 1.27 31.73 11.68
CA ILE A 597 1.18 31.61 13.14
C ILE A 597 0.68 30.20 13.48
N TYR A 598 -0.24 29.68 12.66
CA TYR A 598 -0.52 28.26 12.61
C TYR A 598 0.45 27.59 11.64
N GLU A 599 1.14 26.54 12.12
CA GLU A 599 2.10 25.77 11.32
C GLU A 599 1.53 24.44 10.82
N ASN A 600 0.42 23.99 11.39
CA ASN A 600 -0.23 22.71 11.11
C ASN A 600 -1.67 22.91 10.64
N GLY A 601 -1.94 23.96 9.86
CA GLY A 601 -3.28 24.26 9.37
C GLY A 601 -4.22 24.90 10.40
N LEU A 602 -5.51 24.96 10.05
CA LEU A 602 -6.54 25.52 10.93
C LEU A 602 -6.81 24.58 12.13
N PRO A 603 -6.84 25.09 13.38
CA PRO A 603 -6.92 24.24 14.56
C PRO A 603 -8.31 23.62 14.82
N ALA A 604 -9.36 24.13 14.17
CA ALA A 604 -10.75 23.77 14.44
C ALA A 604 -11.52 23.36 13.17
N ASN A 605 -10.86 23.25 12.02
CA ASN A 605 -11.48 22.91 10.75
C ASN A 605 -10.46 22.14 9.89
N THR A 606 -10.93 21.42 8.87
CA THR A 606 -10.10 20.79 7.85
C THR A 606 -9.84 21.75 6.68
N SER A 607 -8.83 21.45 5.86
CA SER A 607 -8.49 22.25 4.68
C SER A 607 -9.62 22.31 3.66
N TRP A 608 -10.36 21.21 3.51
CA TRP A 608 -11.52 21.06 2.63
C TRP A 608 -12.71 20.49 3.37
N ARG A 609 -13.90 20.90 2.94
CA ARG A 609 -15.20 20.39 3.40
C ARG A 609 -16.02 19.94 2.21
N PHE A 610 -16.87 18.94 2.39
CA PHE A 610 -17.64 18.34 1.30
C PHE A 610 -19.12 18.44 1.64
N VAL A 611 -19.92 18.88 0.69
CA VAL A 611 -21.36 19.09 0.88
C VAL A 611 -22.10 18.22 -0.11
N ASP A 612 -23.09 17.45 0.35
CA ASP A 612 -24.03 16.75 -0.54
C ASP A 612 -24.65 17.75 -1.52
N LYS A 613 -24.42 17.53 -2.82
CA LYS A 613 -24.84 18.43 -3.91
C LYS A 613 -26.37 18.55 -3.99
N SER A 614 -27.09 17.51 -3.56
CA SER A 614 -28.55 17.45 -3.58
C SER A 614 -29.19 18.28 -2.46
N GLU A 615 -28.56 18.31 -1.28
CA GLU A 615 -28.98 19.10 -0.11
C GLU A 615 -28.48 20.55 -0.19
N GLY A 616 -27.27 20.75 -0.71
CA GLY A 616 -26.62 22.06 -0.85
C GLY A 616 -26.37 22.77 0.49
N VAL A 617 -26.30 24.11 0.47
CA VAL A 617 -26.10 24.94 1.68
C VAL A 617 -27.31 25.83 1.91
N THR A 618 -27.95 25.69 3.07
CA THR A 618 -29.09 26.51 3.50
C THR A 618 -28.68 27.65 4.44
N MET A 619 -28.92 28.89 4.03
CA MET A 619 -28.66 30.08 4.86
C MET A 619 -29.81 30.33 5.86
N LEU A 620 -29.49 30.43 7.14
CA LEU A 620 -30.43 30.80 8.22
C LEU A 620 -30.52 32.33 8.39
N SER A 621 -29.44 33.03 8.06
CA SER A 621 -29.38 34.50 7.98
C SER A 621 -28.27 34.92 7.00
N THR A 622 -27.95 36.21 6.94
CA THR A 622 -26.80 36.68 6.14
C THR A 622 -25.47 36.07 6.62
N TYR A 623 -25.32 35.78 7.92
CA TYR A 623 -24.06 35.38 8.54
C TYR A 623 -24.09 33.98 9.16
N GLU A 624 -25.15 33.19 8.97
CA GLU A 624 -25.34 31.90 9.65
C GLU A 624 -26.00 30.92 8.68
N PHE A 625 -25.48 29.70 8.63
CA PHE A 625 -25.98 28.60 7.79
C PHE A 625 -26.26 27.36 8.65
N ASP A 626 -27.07 26.44 8.13
CA ASP A 626 -27.43 25.21 8.85
C ASP A 626 -26.26 24.21 8.87
N ASN A 627 -26.38 23.13 9.65
CA ASN A 627 -25.39 22.06 9.62
C ASN A 627 -25.30 21.44 8.22
N LEU A 628 -24.07 21.20 7.77
CA LEU A 628 -23.79 20.58 6.48
C LEU A 628 -24.06 19.07 6.55
N VAL A 629 -24.59 18.54 5.46
CA VAL A 629 -24.62 17.09 5.20
C VAL A 629 -23.35 16.77 4.44
N GLU A 630 -22.38 16.16 5.13
CA GLU A 630 -21.03 15.90 4.59
C GLU A 630 -20.79 14.42 4.28
N ASN A 631 -21.85 13.63 4.36
CA ASN A 631 -21.90 12.25 3.90
C ASN A 631 -23.24 12.00 3.25
N ILE A 632 -23.27 11.06 2.31
CA ILE A 632 -24.50 10.59 1.68
C ILE A 632 -24.80 9.20 2.24
N ILE A 633 -26.02 9.00 2.70
CA ILE A 633 -26.53 7.70 3.14
C ILE A 633 -27.52 7.20 2.09
N THR A 634 -27.19 6.13 1.38
CA THR A 634 -28.00 5.63 0.26
C THR A 634 -28.10 4.10 0.29
N GLY A 635 -29.22 3.56 -0.19
CA GLY A 635 -29.39 2.12 -0.43
C GLY A 635 -28.84 1.73 -1.80
N VAL A 636 -28.99 0.45 -2.16
CA VAL A 636 -28.61 -0.03 -3.50
C VAL A 636 -29.76 -0.84 -4.11
N PRO A 637 -30.17 -0.58 -5.38
CA PRO A 637 -29.72 0.49 -6.26
C PRO A 637 -30.43 1.83 -5.97
N GLU A 638 -29.69 2.93 -5.84
CA GLU A 638 -30.26 4.30 -5.74
C GLU A 638 -29.25 5.38 -6.19
N ASP A 639 -29.70 6.66 -6.19
CA ASP A 639 -29.16 7.84 -6.89
C ASP A 639 -27.63 8.09 -6.81
N ALA A 640 -27.11 8.88 -7.76
CA ALA A 640 -25.71 9.33 -7.78
C ALA A 640 -25.34 10.13 -6.52
N ALA A 641 -24.21 9.78 -5.91
CA ALA A 641 -23.71 10.38 -4.67
C ALA A 641 -22.77 11.57 -4.97
N ASP A 642 -23.33 12.70 -5.40
CA ASP A 642 -22.56 13.88 -5.80
C ASP A 642 -22.21 14.82 -4.62
N PHE A 643 -20.99 15.36 -4.60
CA PHE A 643 -20.52 16.33 -3.61
C PHE A 643 -19.99 17.62 -4.23
N VAL A 644 -20.15 18.72 -3.49
CA VAL A 644 -19.45 19.99 -3.72
C VAL A 644 -18.32 20.13 -2.69
N ALA A 645 -17.08 20.16 -3.17
CA ALA A 645 -15.88 20.39 -2.37
C ALA A 645 -15.63 21.90 -2.19
N VAL A 646 -15.44 22.31 -0.94
CA VAL A 646 -15.24 23.71 -0.53
C VAL A 646 -13.89 23.85 0.17
N LYS A 647 -12.97 24.62 -0.43
CA LYS A 647 -11.68 24.96 0.20
C LYS A 647 -11.90 26.03 1.27
N ILE A 648 -11.56 25.72 2.50
CA ILE A 648 -11.66 26.69 3.60
C ILE A 648 -10.63 27.81 3.41
N GLY A 649 -11.11 29.05 3.46
CA GLY A 649 -10.34 30.28 3.28
C GLY A 649 -10.19 30.79 1.83
N ASP A 650 -10.54 30.01 0.81
CA ASP A 650 -10.40 30.39 -0.61
C ASP A 650 -11.77 30.73 -1.22
N LEU A 651 -12.16 31.99 -1.15
CA LEU A 651 -13.48 32.47 -1.57
C LEU A 651 -13.55 32.83 -3.06
N ASN A 652 -12.39 33.02 -3.71
CA ASN A 652 -12.29 33.32 -5.13
C ASN A 652 -11.84 32.12 -5.98
N LEU A 653 -11.75 30.92 -5.39
CA LEU A 653 -11.44 29.65 -6.05
C LEU A 653 -10.05 29.67 -6.73
N SER A 654 -9.09 30.36 -6.12
CA SER A 654 -7.74 30.55 -6.65
C SER A 654 -6.78 29.40 -6.35
N CYS A 655 -7.19 28.40 -5.58
CA CYS A 655 -6.50 27.12 -5.49
C CYS A 655 -6.75 26.31 -6.79
N THR A 656 -5.74 26.18 -7.67
CA THR A 656 -5.94 25.62 -9.04
C THR A 656 -4.99 24.49 -9.46
N VAL A 657 -4.17 23.92 -8.56
CA VAL A 657 -3.11 22.96 -8.96
C VAL A 657 -3.67 21.59 -9.38
N CYS A 658 -3.69 21.33 -10.68
CA CYS A 658 -3.90 19.99 -11.27
C CYS A 658 -2.77 19.67 -12.28
N PRO A 659 -2.05 18.53 -12.14
CA PRO A 659 -0.90 18.22 -13.01
C PRO A 659 -1.24 17.96 -14.49
N ASN A 660 -2.48 17.59 -14.83
CA ASN A 660 -2.84 17.03 -16.14
C ASN A 660 -3.58 17.98 -17.09
N PHE A 661 -3.76 19.26 -16.74
CA PHE A 661 -4.20 20.25 -17.72
C PHE A 661 -2.99 20.86 -18.44
N ASN A 662 -2.84 20.50 -19.73
CA ASN A 662 -2.02 21.24 -20.70
C ASN A 662 -2.51 22.69 -20.92
N GLY A 663 -3.55 23.12 -20.22
CA GLY A 663 -3.76 24.53 -19.94
C GLY A 663 -2.83 24.92 -18.80
N GLU A 664 -1.62 25.40 -19.14
CA GLU A 664 -0.90 26.28 -18.22
C GLU A 664 -1.94 27.26 -17.64
N ASP A 665 -2.09 27.33 -16.32
CA ASP A 665 -2.74 28.48 -15.71
C ASP A 665 -1.82 29.68 -16.00
N LEU A 666 -1.97 30.22 -17.21
CA LEU A 666 -1.23 31.33 -17.78
C LEU A 666 -1.38 32.59 -16.91
N SER A 667 -2.29 32.58 -15.93
CA SER A 667 -2.52 33.69 -14.99
C SER A 667 -1.35 33.90 -14.03
N ASP A 668 -0.63 32.85 -13.62
CA ASP A 668 0.48 32.97 -12.66
C ASP A 668 1.75 33.56 -13.32
N ARG A 669 1.91 33.36 -14.64
CA ARG A 669 3.02 33.90 -15.44
C ARG A 669 2.76 35.29 -16.06
N THR A 670 1.58 35.87 -15.88
CA THR A 670 1.18 37.15 -16.53
C THR A 670 0.78 38.27 -15.56
N ARG A 671 1.02 38.12 -14.25
CA ARG A 671 0.71 39.18 -13.28
C ARG A 671 1.54 40.44 -13.53
N PRO A 672 0.94 41.64 -13.51
CA PRO A 672 1.70 42.90 -13.55
C PRO A 672 2.56 43.07 -12.29
N SER A 673 3.70 43.73 -12.44
CA SER A 673 4.62 44.05 -11.33
C SER A 673 4.05 45.15 -10.41
N GLY A 674 4.14 44.91 -9.11
CA GLY A 674 3.82 45.80 -8.02
C GLY A 674 5.08 46.33 -7.35
N GLN A 675 5.54 47.49 -7.79
CA GLN A 675 6.83 48.05 -7.41
C GLN A 675 6.87 48.62 -5.99
N VAL A 676 7.72 48.06 -5.14
CA VAL A 676 8.02 48.54 -3.78
C VAL A 676 9.51 48.85 -3.68
N SER A 677 9.88 49.97 -3.07
CA SER A 677 11.29 50.33 -2.90
C SER A 677 11.71 50.62 -1.48
N ILE A 678 13.01 50.40 -1.25
CA ILE A 678 13.74 50.78 -0.03
C ILE A 678 14.94 51.66 -0.38
N PRO A 679 15.49 52.47 0.54
CA PRO A 679 16.65 53.30 0.26
C PRO A 679 17.94 52.49 0.07
N ALA A 680 18.68 52.77 -1.01
CA ALA A 680 20.01 52.21 -1.26
C ALA A 680 21.10 52.91 -0.40
N MET A 681 21.26 52.49 0.86
CA MET A 681 22.23 53.04 1.81
C MET A 681 23.20 51.99 2.36
N THR A 682 24.36 52.44 2.83
CA THR A 682 25.36 51.59 3.51
C THR A 682 25.33 51.81 5.02
N TYR A 683 25.62 50.75 5.79
CA TYR A 683 25.54 50.77 7.25
C TYR A 683 26.78 50.16 7.90
N GLN A 684 27.18 50.70 9.05
CA GLN A 684 28.26 50.21 9.90
C GLN A 684 27.73 49.32 11.03
N PRO A 685 28.55 48.42 11.59
CA PRO A 685 28.16 47.64 12.76
C PRO A 685 27.70 48.53 13.92
N GLY A 686 26.52 48.23 14.47
CA GLY A 686 25.88 48.97 15.55
C GLY A 686 24.86 50.02 15.10
N ASP A 687 24.85 50.40 13.81
CA ASP A 687 23.88 51.35 13.26
C ASP A 687 22.44 50.83 13.38
N LEU A 688 21.51 51.73 13.67
CA LEU A 688 20.08 51.46 13.55
C LEU A 688 19.63 51.73 12.11
N VAL A 689 19.16 50.68 11.45
CA VAL A 689 18.72 50.69 10.05
C VAL A 689 17.20 50.71 10.04
N THR A 690 16.57 51.82 9.63
CA THR A 690 15.10 51.87 9.44
C THR A 690 14.80 51.95 7.96
N LEU A 691 14.22 50.87 7.41
CA LEU A 691 13.89 50.74 6.01
C LEU A 691 12.42 51.08 5.78
N PRO A 692 12.10 52.21 5.12
CA PRO A 692 10.75 52.51 4.66
C PRO A 692 10.47 51.73 3.37
N PHE A 693 9.49 50.82 3.41
CA PHE A 693 8.98 50.12 2.23
C PHE A 693 7.96 51.04 1.55
N ARG A 694 8.35 51.67 0.45
CA ARG A 694 7.53 52.66 -0.26
C ARG A 694 6.90 52.03 -1.50
N TYR A 695 5.61 52.28 -1.71
CA TYR A 695 4.94 51.87 -2.94
C TYR A 695 5.25 52.88 -4.07
N ASP A 696 5.77 52.40 -5.19
CA ASP A 696 6.16 53.20 -6.36
C ASP A 696 5.30 52.90 -7.61
N GLY A 697 4.26 52.06 -7.49
CA GLY A 697 3.34 51.75 -8.59
C GLY A 697 2.17 52.73 -8.71
N SER A 698 1.42 52.63 -9.80
CA SER A 698 0.33 53.56 -10.16
C SER A 698 -1.09 53.10 -9.78
N ASP A 699 -1.26 51.84 -9.41
CA ASP A 699 -2.56 51.23 -9.12
C ASP A 699 -2.91 51.40 -7.64
N ASN A 700 -4.20 51.46 -7.30
CA ASN A 700 -4.59 51.52 -5.90
C ASN A 700 -4.78 50.11 -5.36
N TRP A 701 -4.05 49.77 -4.30
CA TRP A 701 -4.19 48.47 -3.65
C TRP A 701 -5.16 48.53 -2.47
N VAL A 702 -6.05 47.54 -2.40
CA VAL A 702 -6.95 47.32 -1.27
C VAL A 702 -6.43 46.26 -0.33
N ALA A 703 -5.50 45.41 -0.78
CA ALA A 703 -4.87 44.40 0.05
C ALA A 703 -3.47 44.07 -0.47
N PHE A 704 -2.59 43.62 0.42
CA PHE A 704 -1.33 42.99 0.03
C PHE A 704 -0.82 42.07 1.15
N GLN A 705 0.04 41.15 0.75
CA GLN A 705 0.76 40.25 1.64
C GLN A 705 2.21 40.09 1.18
N ALA A 706 3.12 39.92 2.13
CA ALA A 706 4.54 39.80 1.85
C ALA A 706 5.26 38.86 2.82
N GLY A 707 6.04 37.93 2.29
CA GLY A 707 7.08 37.17 2.96
C GLY A 707 8.43 37.87 2.76
N ILE A 708 9.05 38.32 3.85
CA ILE A 708 10.30 39.06 3.84
C ILE A 708 11.37 38.21 4.50
N ARG A 709 12.48 37.98 3.78
CA ARG A 709 13.67 37.32 4.29
C ARG A 709 14.77 38.33 4.51
N PHE A 710 15.47 38.24 5.63
CA PHE A 710 16.67 39.00 5.92
C PHE A 710 17.80 38.11 6.45
N ASP A 711 19.06 38.51 6.25
CA ASP A 711 20.23 37.79 6.78
C ASP A 711 20.37 38.04 8.30
N PRO A 712 20.11 37.05 9.17
CA PRO A 712 20.20 37.22 10.62
C PRO A 712 21.64 37.40 11.12
N ASP A 713 22.66 37.08 10.31
CA ASP A 713 24.07 37.37 10.61
C ASP A 713 24.44 38.81 10.24
N ALA A 714 23.71 39.44 9.32
CA ALA A 714 23.88 40.85 8.95
C ALA A 714 23.06 41.81 9.83
N LEU A 715 21.81 41.43 10.10
CA LEU A 715 20.79 42.29 10.70
C LEU A 715 20.17 41.63 11.93
N GLU A 716 20.01 42.40 12.99
CA GLU A 716 19.17 42.05 14.14
C GLU A 716 17.84 42.78 14.02
N PHE A 717 16.72 42.06 13.95
CA PHE A 717 15.40 42.69 13.90
C PHE A 717 15.04 43.35 15.23
N ILE A 718 14.65 44.63 15.19
CA ILE A 718 14.22 45.40 16.36
C ILE A 718 12.70 45.49 16.42
N GLY A 719 12.04 45.73 15.28
CA GLY A 719 10.59 45.78 15.22
C GLY A 719 10.04 46.46 13.97
N PRO A 720 8.76 46.22 13.64
CA PRO A 720 8.05 46.96 12.61
C PRO A 720 7.52 48.28 13.18
N SER A 721 7.25 49.25 12.31
CA SER A 721 6.47 50.43 12.65
C SER A 721 5.62 50.91 11.48
N LYS A 722 4.55 51.63 11.81
CA LYS A 722 3.54 52.04 10.86
C LYS A 722 4.10 53.03 9.83
N GLY A 723 3.71 52.84 8.56
CA GLY A 723 3.90 53.81 7.51
C GLY A 723 2.74 54.82 7.45
N SER A 724 2.24 55.09 6.25
CA SER A 724 1.11 55.98 5.99
C SER A 724 -0.23 55.24 5.91
N LEU A 725 -0.21 53.91 5.80
CA LEU A 725 -1.41 53.08 5.63
C LEU A 725 -2.36 53.17 6.82
N LYS A 726 -3.66 53.23 6.53
CA LYS A 726 -4.70 53.06 7.55
C LYS A 726 -4.84 51.59 7.92
N PHE A 727 -5.41 51.31 9.08
CA PHE A 727 -5.70 49.95 9.57
C PHE A 727 -4.49 49.01 9.77
N LEU A 728 -3.27 49.43 9.40
CA LEU A 728 -2.04 48.72 9.75
C LEU A 728 -1.78 48.82 11.26
N SER A 729 -1.59 47.67 11.89
CA SER A 729 -1.35 47.45 13.31
C SER A 729 -0.26 46.40 13.53
N ALA A 730 0.04 46.07 14.79
CA ALA A 730 1.02 45.03 15.11
C ALA A 730 0.57 43.62 14.66
N ASP A 731 -0.73 43.33 14.72
CA ASP A 731 -1.29 42.01 14.43
C ASP A 731 -1.16 41.62 12.95
N ASN A 732 -0.90 42.61 12.09
CA ASN A 732 -0.62 42.42 10.67
C ASN A 732 0.74 41.76 10.39
N PHE A 733 1.60 41.61 11.40
CA PHE A 733 2.95 41.07 11.25
C PHE A 733 3.10 39.71 11.94
N GLY A 734 3.51 38.70 11.17
CA GLY A 734 3.99 37.41 11.67
C GLY A 734 5.46 37.51 12.05
N LEU A 735 5.75 37.58 13.36
CA LEU A 735 7.08 37.85 13.92
C LEU A 735 7.72 36.66 14.66
N THR A 736 7.08 35.48 14.63
CA THR A 736 7.49 34.28 15.37
C THR A 736 8.85 33.74 14.94
N LYS A 737 9.22 33.91 13.66
CA LYS A 737 10.46 33.40 13.04
C LYS A 737 11.52 34.48 12.75
N THR A 738 11.47 35.60 13.48
CA THR A 738 12.43 36.70 13.28
C THR A 738 13.88 36.32 13.60
N LYS A 739 14.12 35.33 14.46
CA LYS A 739 15.48 34.81 14.71
C LYS A 739 16.04 34.02 13.53
N GLU A 740 15.19 33.45 12.70
CA GLU A 740 15.53 32.72 11.47
C GLU A 740 15.62 33.65 10.25
N GLY A 741 15.46 34.97 10.44
CA GLY A 741 15.49 35.94 9.36
C GLY A 741 14.17 36.08 8.60
N ILE A 742 13.03 35.66 9.19
CA ILE A 742 11.72 35.63 8.51
C ILE A 742 10.75 36.61 9.15
N ILE A 743 10.10 37.43 8.31
CA ILE A 743 8.97 38.30 8.67
C ILE A 743 7.86 38.06 7.65
N ARG A 744 6.64 37.83 8.12
CA ARG A 744 5.44 37.82 7.25
C ARG A 744 4.58 39.03 7.57
N LEU A 745 3.91 39.54 6.56
CA LEU A 745 3.05 40.70 6.66
C LEU A 745 1.81 40.48 5.82
N LEU A 746 0.68 40.91 6.33
CA LEU A 746 -0.53 41.09 5.54
C LEU A 746 -1.25 42.36 5.91
N TRP A 747 -1.93 42.97 4.94
CA TRP A 747 -2.72 44.17 5.14
C TRP A 747 -3.91 44.17 4.18
N PHE A 748 -5.05 44.67 4.65
CA PHE A 748 -6.22 44.86 3.81
C PHE A 748 -7.08 46.04 4.28
N SER A 749 -7.76 46.68 3.32
CA SER A 749 -8.78 47.70 3.51
C SER A 749 -10.10 47.01 3.83
N PRO A 750 -10.76 47.35 4.95
CA PRO A 750 -11.95 46.61 5.40
C PRO A 750 -13.13 46.60 4.41
N ASP A 751 -13.36 47.69 3.69
CA ASP A 751 -14.48 47.83 2.75
C ASP A 751 -14.01 47.89 1.28
N GLY A 752 -12.69 47.73 1.03
CA GLY A 752 -12.09 47.86 -0.28
C GLY A 752 -12.10 49.27 -0.87
N VAL A 753 -12.42 50.30 -0.08
CA VAL A 753 -12.51 51.70 -0.54
C VAL A 753 -11.82 52.66 0.41
N THR A 754 -12.00 52.45 1.72
CA THR A 754 -11.45 53.30 2.76
C THR A 754 -10.02 52.89 3.07
N GLY A 755 -9.09 53.83 2.91
CA GLY A 755 -7.69 53.63 3.31
C GLY A 755 -6.93 52.68 2.39
N THR A 756 -7.07 52.84 1.07
CA THR A 756 -6.25 52.16 0.05
C THR A 756 -4.80 52.65 0.06
N ALA A 757 -3.88 51.83 -0.43
CA ALA A 757 -2.49 52.23 -0.67
C ALA A 757 -2.38 53.02 -1.98
N HIS A 758 -1.60 54.11 -1.97
CA HIS A 758 -1.40 54.99 -3.12
C HIS A 758 0.09 55.19 -3.45
N GLU A 759 0.38 55.53 -4.71
CA GLU A 759 1.75 55.85 -5.17
C GLU A 759 2.45 56.84 -4.22
N GLY A 760 3.70 56.52 -3.86
CA GLY A 760 4.56 57.32 -3.00
C GLY A 760 4.33 57.14 -1.50
N GLU A 761 3.31 56.38 -1.08
CA GLU A 761 3.09 56.09 0.34
C GLU A 761 4.13 55.10 0.86
N VAL A 762 4.66 55.39 2.06
CA VAL A 762 5.40 54.39 2.84
C VAL A 762 4.37 53.42 3.39
N LEU A 763 4.41 52.16 2.96
CA LEU A 763 3.48 51.11 3.39
C LEU A 763 3.71 50.79 4.87
N PHE A 764 4.95 50.47 5.21
CA PHE A 764 5.43 50.15 6.55
C PHE A 764 6.93 50.43 6.67
N ASN A 765 7.45 50.38 7.89
CA ASN A 765 8.88 50.48 8.14
C ASN A 765 9.35 49.25 8.93
N LEU A 766 10.54 48.75 8.60
CA LEU A 766 11.23 47.73 9.40
C LEU A 766 12.51 48.31 9.98
N THR A 767 12.71 48.17 11.29
CA THR A 767 13.91 48.64 11.98
C THR A 767 14.78 47.46 12.40
N PHE A 768 16.07 47.57 12.11
CA PHE A 768 17.10 46.60 12.42
C PHE A 768 18.30 47.26 13.10
N ARG A 769 19.16 46.45 13.71
CA ARG A 769 20.53 46.82 14.09
C ARG A 769 21.51 46.07 13.19
N ALA A 770 22.43 46.78 12.56
CA ALA A 770 23.47 46.16 11.75
C ALA A 770 24.51 45.44 12.64
N LYS A 771 24.79 44.17 12.37
CA LYS A 771 25.80 43.36 13.07
C LYS A 771 27.16 43.39 12.38
N LYS A 772 27.16 43.60 11.06
CA LYS A 772 28.35 43.73 10.20
C LYS A 772 28.20 44.92 9.24
N VAL A 773 29.25 45.22 8.47
CA VAL A 773 29.17 46.24 7.41
C VAL A 773 28.20 45.77 6.34
N ILE A 774 27.27 46.63 5.93
CA ILE A 774 26.31 46.37 4.85
C ILE A 774 26.62 47.33 3.70
N GLU A 775 27.19 46.79 2.61
CA GLU A 775 27.51 47.55 1.40
C GLU A 775 26.33 47.62 0.42
N ASN A 776 25.51 46.56 0.38
CA ASN A 776 24.29 46.48 -0.41
C ASN A 776 23.15 45.95 0.46
N ILE A 777 22.11 46.77 0.67
CA ILE A 777 20.97 46.37 1.49
C ILE A 777 20.12 45.27 0.83
N GLU A 778 20.10 45.20 -0.51
CA GLU A 778 19.35 44.17 -1.27
C GLU A 778 19.91 42.76 -1.04
N GLU A 779 21.18 42.62 -0.67
CA GLU A 779 21.78 41.34 -0.30
C GLU A 779 21.40 40.90 1.11
N ALA A 780 20.96 41.84 1.95
CA ALA A 780 20.65 41.60 3.36
C ALA A 780 19.16 41.45 3.64
N ILE A 781 18.27 41.92 2.74
CA ILE A 781 16.81 41.81 2.88
C ILE A 781 16.13 41.77 1.51
N GLY A 782 15.15 40.88 1.35
CA GLY A 782 14.40 40.67 0.11
C GLY A 782 12.99 40.12 0.36
N LEU A 783 12.18 40.10 -0.70
CA LEU A 783 10.93 39.32 -0.73
C LEU A 783 11.23 37.86 -1.10
N ASP A 784 10.41 36.94 -0.60
CA ASP A 784 10.56 35.51 -0.82
C ASP A 784 9.18 34.86 -0.98
N ASP A 785 8.83 34.47 -2.23
CA ASP A 785 7.54 33.86 -2.57
C ASP A 785 7.35 32.47 -1.98
N VAL A 786 8.43 31.79 -1.57
CA VAL A 786 8.35 30.50 -0.87
C VAL A 786 7.80 30.68 0.55
N LEU A 787 8.05 31.84 1.17
CA LEU A 787 7.56 32.12 2.52
C LEU A 787 6.09 32.50 2.55
N LEU A 788 5.64 33.20 1.52
CA LEU A 788 4.28 33.67 1.29
C LEU A 788 4.21 34.26 -0.12
N ASN A 789 3.20 33.90 -0.92
CA ASN A 789 3.00 34.50 -2.24
C ASN A 789 2.89 36.02 -2.12
N ASN A 790 3.89 36.75 -2.60
CA ASN A 790 4.00 38.20 -2.41
C ASN A 790 3.09 38.92 -3.40
N LEU A 791 1.85 39.14 -2.98
CA LEU A 791 0.79 39.65 -3.84
C LEU A 791 0.16 40.92 -3.28
N ALA A 792 -0.24 41.80 -4.18
CA ALA A 792 -1.17 42.89 -3.89
C ALA A 792 -2.40 42.78 -4.78
N TYR A 793 -3.51 43.35 -4.34
CA TYR A 793 -4.79 43.29 -5.02
C TYR A 793 -5.41 44.67 -5.15
N ASP A 794 -5.97 44.96 -6.33
CA ASP A 794 -6.89 46.09 -6.47
C ASP A 794 -8.29 45.75 -5.96
N ARG A 795 -9.21 46.71 -6.11
CA ARG A 795 -10.58 46.58 -5.61
C ARG A 795 -11.35 45.41 -6.24
N ASP A 796 -11.06 45.10 -7.50
CA ASP A 796 -11.79 44.12 -8.31
C ASP A 796 -11.15 42.72 -8.21
N GLY A 797 -10.09 42.57 -7.41
CA GLY A 797 -9.39 41.30 -7.19
C GLY A 797 -8.28 41.02 -8.18
N LYS A 798 -7.89 42.00 -9.00
CA LYS A 798 -6.73 41.83 -9.88
C LYS A 798 -5.46 41.77 -9.05
N ALA A 799 -4.72 40.68 -9.18
CA ALA A 799 -3.46 40.45 -8.48
C ALA A 799 -2.27 41.15 -9.17
N PHE A 800 -1.34 41.65 -8.37
CA PHE A 800 -0.06 42.24 -8.75
C PHE A 800 1.07 41.53 -7.99
N GLN A 801 2.14 41.13 -8.70
CA GLN A 801 3.30 40.48 -8.08
C GLN A 801 4.18 41.54 -7.43
N LEU A 802 4.42 41.45 -6.11
CA LEU A 802 5.27 42.43 -5.42
C LEU A 802 6.74 42.23 -5.80
N GLU A 803 7.40 43.33 -6.14
CA GLU A 803 8.83 43.36 -6.42
C GLU A 803 9.50 44.41 -5.54
N LEU A 804 10.60 44.04 -4.88
CA LEU A 804 11.37 44.92 -4.02
C LEU A 804 12.67 45.34 -4.72
N PHE A 805 12.97 46.63 -4.73
CA PHE A 805 14.25 47.16 -5.23
C PHE A 805 14.78 48.30 -4.37
N ALA A 806 16.09 48.47 -4.34
CA ALA A 806 16.74 49.59 -3.70
C ALA A 806 16.82 50.79 -4.66
N SER A 807 16.23 51.91 -4.26
CA SER A 807 16.26 53.14 -5.04
C SER A 807 17.23 54.15 -4.43
N LYS A 808 18.02 54.80 -5.30
CA LYS A 808 18.90 55.94 -4.93
C LYS A 808 18.12 57.26 -4.85
N THR A 809 16.79 57.22 -4.76
CA THR A 809 15.98 58.44 -4.73
C THR A 809 16.35 59.26 -3.51
N ALA A 810 16.75 60.50 -3.79
CA ALA A 810 17.23 61.48 -2.82
C ALA A 810 16.20 61.69 -1.71
N GLU A 811 16.71 61.84 -0.49
CA GLU A 811 15.99 62.37 0.65
C GLU A 811 14.96 63.41 0.20
N ILE A 812 13.68 63.15 0.49
CA ILE A 812 12.66 64.19 0.47
C ILE A 812 13.14 65.22 1.48
N SER A 813 13.78 66.27 0.98
CA SER A 813 14.15 67.43 1.76
C SER A 813 12.87 67.90 2.45
N PRO A 814 12.82 67.97 3.80
CA PRO A 814 11.68 68.57 4.47
C PRO A 814 11.52 69.97 3.90
N SER A 815 10.33 70.24 3.37
CA SER A 815 9.92 71.55 2.88
C SER A 815 10.47 72.63 3.81
N SER A 816 11.31 73.48 3.25
CA SER A 816 11.93 74.63 3.91
C SER A 816 10.85 75.62 4.35
N GLY A 817 10.34 75.40 5.56
CA GLY A 817 9.32 76.26 6.18
C GLY A 817 9.21 76.14 7.69
N ASN A 818 9.69 75.06 8.31
CA ASN A 818 9.58 74.87 9.76
C ASN A 818 10.80 75.45 10.50
N GLN A 819 10.59 76.53 11.26
CA GLN A 819 11.61 77.09 12.19
C GLN A 819 11.75 76.27 13.48
N LEU A 820 10.92 75.23 13.68
CA LEU A 820 10.98 74.29 14.80
C LEU A 820 11.93 73.13 14.46
N LYS A 821 13.01 72.98 15.22
CA LYS A 821 13.88 71.79 15.18
C LYS A 821 13.73 71.03 16.49
N ALA A 822 13.55 69.72 16.43
CA ALA A 822 13.63 68.88 17.61
C ALA A 822 14.37 67.59 17.29
N SER A 823 15.05 67.05 18.30
CA SER A 823 15.67 65.73 18.28
C SER A 823 15.58 65.09 19.67
N CYS A 824 15.83 63.80 19.77
CA CYS A 824 15.90 63.11 21.05
C CYS A 824 17.25 62.39 21.20
N TYR A 825 17.73 62.27 22.43
CA TYR A 825 18.95 61.55 22.76
C TYR A 825 18.92 60.97 24.18
N PRO A 826 19.65 59.86 24.43
CA PRO A 826 20.31 59.03 23.42
C PRO A 826 19.27 58.28 22.53
N ASN A 827 19.68 57.81 21.35
CA ASN A 827 18.90 56.92 20.50
C ASN A 827 19.84 55.83 19.96
N PRO A 828 19.76 54.57 20.42
CA PRO A 828 18.79 54.02 21.37
C PRO A 828 18.92 54.57 22.80
N PHE A 829 17.87 54.42 23.63
CA PHE A 829 17.90 54.74 25.07
C PHE A 829 17.44 53.56 25.94
N SER A 830 17.93 53.51 27.18
CA SER A 830 17.58 52.44 28.14
C SER A 830 16.83 52.94 29.38
N GLN A 831 17.15 54.13 29.91
CA GLN A 831 16.57 54.61 31.18
C GLN A 831 15.92 55.99 31.03
N ALA A 832 16.64 56.95 30.46
CA ALA A 832 16.24 58.34 30.30
C ALA A 832 16.18 58.72 28.81
N LEU A 833 15.13 59.43 28.41
CA LEU A 833 15.02 60.05 27.08
C LEU A 833 14.87 61.56 27.21
N THR A 834 15.74 62.31 26.54
CA THR A 834 15.72 63.78 26.54
C THR A 834 15.42 64.29 25.14
N PHE A 835 14.47 65.23 25.03
CA PHE A 835 14.19 65.96 23.80
C PHE A 835 14.92 67.31 23.81
N LYS A 836 15.71 67.55 22.77
CA LYS A 836 16.26 68.87 22.45
C LYS A 836 15.31 69.57 21.49
N VAL A 837 14.78 70.72 21.87
CA VAL A 837 13.82 71.49 21.06
C VAL A 837 14.31 72.92 20.89
N GLU A 838 14.49 73.36 19.65
CA GLU A 838 14.89 74.71 19.28
C GLU A 838 13.69 75.47 18.70
N VAL A 839 13.34 76.59 19.34
CA VAL A 839 12.22 77.46 18.94
C VAL A 839 12.66 78.90 18.71
N PRO A 840 12.06 79.61 17.72
CA PRO A 840 12.47 80.98 17.35
C PRO A 840 12.07 82.05 18.38
N ASP A 841 11.05 81.79 19.21
CA ASP A 841 10.59 82.68 20.29
C ASP A 841 10.00 81.87 21.46
N ALA A 842 9.78 82.52 22.61
CA ALA A 842 9.24 81.87 23.81
C ALA A 842 7.81 81.36 23.57
N CYS A 843 7.54 80.12 23.97
CA CYS A 843 6.28 79.43 23.75
C CYS A 843 5.75 78.83 25.07
N PRO A 844 4.74 79.45 25.71
CA PRO A 844 4.20 78.95 26.98
C PRO A 844 3.37 77.66 26.83
N LYS A 845 2.95 77.29 25.61
CA LYS A 845 2.13 76.10 25.31
C LYS A 845 2.71 75.27 24.18
N ALA A 846 3.67 74.42 24.50
CA ALA A 846 4.17 73.36 23.63
C ALA A 846 3.83 71.98 24.22
N SER A 847 3.87 70.93 23.39
CA SER A 847 3.65 69.57 23.85
C SER A 847 4.59 68.58 23.19
N VAL A 848 5.04 67.61 23.98
CA VAL A 848 5.80 66.44 23.53
C VAL A 848 4.90 65.22 23.66
N TRP A 849 4.82 64.45 22.59
CA TRP A 849 4.01 63.24 22.49
C TRP A 849 4.94 62.08 22.17
N LEU A 850 4.70 60.95 22.83
CA LEU A 850 5.34 59.68 22.50
C LEU A 850 4.25 58.66 22.21
N PHE A 851 4.44 57.92 21.14
CA PHE A 851 3.58 56.86 20.66
C PHE A 851 4.40 55.58 20.52
N ASP A 852 3.72 54.45 20.55
CA ASP A 852 4.32 53.19 20.12
C ASP A 852 4.61 53.20 18.61
N ALA A 853 5.08 52.05 18.11
CA ALA A 853 5.37 51.85 16.71
C ALA A 853 4.16 52.05 15.77
N PHE A 854 2.92 51.99 16.27
CA PHE A 854 1.68 51.99 15.48
C PHE A 854 0.75 53.19 15.73
N GLY A 855 1.15 54.12 16.60
CA GLY A 855 0.46 55.38 16.84
C GLY A 855 -0.40 55.41 18.11
N ILE A 856 -0.35 54.38 18.95
CA ILE A 856 -0.98 54.40 20.29
C ILE A 856 -0.14 55.29 21.19
N ARG A 857 -0.78 56.27 21.84
CA ARG A 857 -0.08 57.24 22.70
C ARG A 857 0.40 56.58 24.00
N LEU A 858 1.72 56.57 24.20
CA LEU A 858 2.38 56.07 25.41
C LEU A 858 2.61 57.18 26.44
N ALA A 859 3.00 58.37 25.97
CA ALA A 859 3.27 59.50 26.86
C ALA A 859 2.84 60.84 26.25
N TYR A 860 2.54 61.80 27.12
CA TYR A 860 2.20 63.17 26.75
C TYR A 860 2.66 64.12 27.85
N ARG A 861 3.33 65.20 27.45
CA ARG A 861 3.78 66.25 28.37
C ARG A 861 3.56 67.62 27.75
N GLU A 862 2.87 68.49 28.48
CA GLU A 862 2.86 69.92 28.17
C GLU A 862 4.10 70.59 28.77
N VAL A 863 4.71 71.48 28.00
CA VAL A 863 5.95 72.18 28.38
C VAL A 863 5.89 73.65 27.96
N SER A 864 6.53 74.50 28.75
CA SER A 864 6.84 75.87 28.36
C SER A 864 8.28 75.92 27.84
N LEU A 865 8.47 76.50 26.65
CA LEU A 865 9.77 76.62 25.99
C LEU A 865 10.23 78.07 26.00
N ALA A 866 11.48 78.31 26.38
CA ALA A 866 12.14 79.59 26.20
C ALA A 866 12.60 79.75 24.74
N LYS A 867 12.81 80.99 24.29
CA LYS A 867 13.44 81.26 22.99
C LYS A 867 14.82 80.58 22.91
N GLY A 868 15.10 79.89 21.81
CA GLY A 868 16.35 79.15 21.60
C GLY A 868 16.22 77.67 21.95
N SER A 869 17.31 77.06 22.42
CA SER A 869 17.40 75.63 22.73
C SER A 869 16.80 75.31 24.10
N ASN A 870 15.97 74.27 24.16
CA ASN A 870 15.36 73.73 25.37
C ASN A 870 15.67 72.24 25.47
N GLU A 871 15.84 71.73 26.69
CA GLU A 871 15.97 70.30 26.96
C GLU A 871 14.80 69.84 27.84
N ILE A 872 14.14 68.77 27.42
CA ILE A 872 12.96 68.22 28.08
C ILE A 872 13.25 66.76 28.37
N LEU A 873 13.55 66.46 29.64
CA LEU A 873 13.63 65.09 30.11
C LEU A 873 12.22 64.47 30.13
N LEU A 874 12.08 63.19 29.83
CA LEU A 874 10.84 62.46 30.03
C LEU A 874 10.99 61.61 31.31
N ASP A 875 10.37 62.03 32.41
CA ASP A 875 10.67 61.53 33.76
C ASP A 875 10.21 60.08 34.03
N ASP A 876 9.48 59.45 33.10
CA ASP A 876 8.97 58.06 33.18
C ASP A 876 9.43 57.16 32.02
N SER A 877 10.52 57.52 31.32
CA SER A 877 10.96 56.80 30.11
C SER A 877 11.44 55.36 30.36
N ALA A 878 11.74 54.98 31.60
CA ALA A 878 12.17 53.62 31.96
C ALA A 878 11.03 52.59 31.87
N ALA A 879 9.77 53.01 32.05
CA ALA A 879 8.59 52.14 32.02
C ALA A 879 8.02 51.91 30.60
N LEU A 880 8.63 52.53 29.58
CA LEU A 880 8.19 52.39 28.19
C LEU A 880 8.55 51.00 27.63
N PRO A 881 7.71 50.42 26.75
CA PRO A 881 8.00 49.15 26.10
C PRO A 881 9.27 49.24 25.24
N ALA A 882 10.04 48.15 25.20
CA ALA A 882 11.18 48.01 24.30
C ALA A 882 10.71 47.99 22.83
N GLY A 883 11.57 48.45 21.91
CA GLY A 883 11.29 48.51 20.48
C GLY A 883 11.24 49.93 19.91
N VAL A 884 10.61 50.07 18.75
CA VAL A 884 10.50 51.34 18.02
C VAL A 884 9.37 52.20 18.60
N LEU A 885 9.67 53.45 18.93
CA LEU A 885 8.73 54.45 19.41
C LEU A 885 8.71 55.66 18.47
N ASN A 886 7.54 56.28 18.30
CA ASN A 886 7.38 57.49 17.51
C ASN A 886 7.20 58.69 18.43
N TRP A 887 7.88 59.80 18.16
CA TRP A 887 7.74 61.02 18.95
C TRP A 887 7.29 62.20 18.10
N GLN A 888 6.58 63.13 18.72
CA GLN A 888 6.14 64.36 18.09
C GLN A 888 6.21 65.55 19.05
N VAL A 889 6.82 66.65 18.60
CA VAL A 889 6.80 67.94 19.27
C VAL A 889 5.88 68.88 18.52
N ARG A 890 4.89 69.46 19.22
CA ARG A 890 3.93 70.41 18.67
C ARG A 890 4.07 71.76 19.37
N THR A 891 4.19 72.81 18.58
CA THR A 891 4.27 74.21 19.03
C THR A 891 3.38 75.10 18.13
N PRO A 892 3.09 76.35 18.51
CA PRO A 892 2.46 77.33 17.62
C PRO A 892 3.28 77.63 16.35
N PHE A 893 4.59 77.37 16.37
CA PHE A 893 5.49 77.60 15.22
C PHE A 893 5.54 76.42 14.25
N GLY A 894 4.82 75.33 14.55
CA GLY A 894 4.77 74.12 13.74
C GLY A 894 4.82 72.83 14.55
N LYS A 895 4.82 71.71 13.84
CA LYS A 895 5.00 70.35 14.39
C LYS A 895 6.22 69.70 13.77
N THR A 896 6.96 68.92 14.55
CA THR A 896 8.06 68.07 14.08
C THR A 896 8.02 66.74 14.82
N GLY A 897 8.65 65.69 14.29
CA GLY A 897 8.62 64.35 14.86
C GLY A 897 9.73 63.47 14.31
N GLY A 898 9.83 62.27 14.85
CA GLY A 898 10.80 61.26 14.43
C GLY A 898 10.61 59.94 15.18
N THR A 899 11.54 59.02 14.98
CA THR A 899 11.58 57.72 15.65
C THR A 899 12.67 57.69 16.73
N VAL A 900 12.49 56.81 17.72
CA VAL A 900 13.49 56.50 18.75
C VAL A 900 13.37 55.03 19.16
N VAL A 901 14.49 54.36 19.46
CA VAL A 901 14.48 52.96 19.89
C VAL A 901 14.70 52.87 21.40
N LYS A 902 13.79 52.19 22.09
CA LYS A 902 13.97 51.75 23.49
C LYS A 902 14.62 50.37 23.49
N GLN A 903 15.75 50.25 24.20
CA GLN A 903 16.40 48.97 24.50
C GLN A 903 15.88 48.37 25.80
#